data_AF-A0A812IKN3-F1
#
_entry.id   AF-A0A812IKN3-F1
#
_cell.length_a   1.000
_cell.length_b   1.000
_cell.length_c   1.000
_cell.angle_alpha   90.00
_cell.angle_beta   90.00
_cell.angle_gamma   90.00
#
_symmetry.space_group_name_H-M   'P 1'
#
loop_
_entity.id
_entity.type
_entity.pdbx_description
1 polymer ?
#
loop_
_entity_poly.entity_id
_entity_poly.type
_entity_poly.pdbx_seq_one_letter_code
_entity_poly.pdbx_strand_id
1 'polypeptide(L)'
;MSGHHISDGERALIESLSALAPILSENAALAEQQRKPVDTVMQAIEDTGAYRWFVPKKYGGYEYSLSGFMEVGIALGEGCTSHAWVTTFCMEHNWLLALYDQAAQDDLFGSHPYIIAPGSLAPNGRATPVDDGYRISGRWQWGTGVMHANWVMVGVLTPVPGQDAPMMGMFVLPVEETEIIDTWHVEGMVGTGSNDIEIKDVFVPEHRMVDLSLVRDGNSPGARLHNSPIYKMPMLPVLGLTATAPLVGAAKNAVRLFEERMQGRTVYGTTSKQGERALAQSRLAHARVEMDAIVDQLFHVAGEVESWGERGEPCPDIDRARLRVEIGHLVRRSRNVVRDVVEACGASAHFLDNPLQRALRDLNTASCHTVFDLDVSSVAGVKHIYWGDLHVHSGYSLDAWGYGTATTPAQAYAFAKGAPITLPGGNSVSMPRPLDFMAVTDHAEWFNLMYVCTDPLASDHPYCDILTEKNTPQTGTEVFRNYVLPTITEAQPQPTPLCEEQPELCASAHLTQWQRVQDQANEANDPCSFTSFVAFEWSATPDYSHNHRNLIFANDNVTPDAPDYMRYPTPHKLWQELERQCLPENGCDVIAIPHNTNMGDGKSFDVETESPDELALRARYERLVEIHQEKGNSECLSGFGQTDEDCNFELYLTKNSVPTAADGYVEAEWEQMRSGYVRRLLLRGLYAYQRSGESALNPLQLGIIGSTDNHSGTGGFVDEETWPGTVFGFGDFDRTMVRVDWNPGGLVAVWAEENTRKSIFAALKRREVYATSGPRLRVRLDAAPESLSCTTDAQAASVPMGGVLNQVDNAFFRIQVQADHSPVGTVQIIKGYLENGELHEEVVDVWQNKDGAADICVQWQDEHLNAQEPAFWYARVLQVPTPRWSAYRCEREGRCDEFPQADRWIRERAWTSPVWYLPGADGE
;
A
#
# COMPACT_ATOMS: atom_id res chain seq x y z
N MET A 1 -5.34 -15.15 23.89
CA MET A 1 -5.71 -14.57 25.20
C MET A 1 -4.48 -14.53 26.11
N SER A 2 -3.60 -13.54 25.94
CA SER A 2 -2.60 -13.18 26.95
C SER A 2 -3.32 -12.33 28.01
N GLY A 3 -3.60 -12.92 29.17
CA GLY A 3 -4.31 -12.23 30.25
C GLY A 3 -3.60 -10.95 30.66
N HIS A 4 -4.19 -9.80 30.33
CA HIS A 4 -3.77 -8.52 30.88
C HIS A 4 -4.04 -8.55 32.39
N HIS A 5 -3.00 -8.33 33.19
CA HIS A 5 -3.13 -8.28 34.65
C HIS A 5 -3.80 -6.95 35.04
N ILE A 6 -5.13 -6.88 34.99
CA ILE A 6 -5.91 -5.79 35.57
C ILE A 6 -5.91 -5.88 37.09
N SER A 7 -5.95 -4.74 37.78
CA SER A 7 -5.95 -4.71 39.24
C SER A 7 -7.30 -5.16 39.82
N ASP A 8 -7.32 -5.65 41.08
CA ASP A 8 -8.58 -6.03 41.75
C ASP A 8 -9.58 -4.86 41.82
N GLY A 9 -9.09 -3.63 42.00
CA GLY A 9 -9.92 -2.42 42.00
C GLY A 9 -10.51 -2.10 40.64
N GLU A 10 -9.73 -2.26 39.57
CA GLU A 10 -10.18 -2.09 38.19
C GLU A 10 -11.25 -3.13 37.85
N ARG A 11 -11.01 -4.41 38.18
CA ARG A 11 -11.99 -5.47 37.97
C ARG A 11 -13.30 -5.21 38.72
N ALA A 12 -13.22 -4.80 39.99
CA ALA A 12 -14.41 -4.50 40.80
C ALA A 12 -15.22 -3.32 40.21
N LEU A 13 -14.55 -2.30 39.66
CA LEU A 13 -15.24 -1.18 39.03
C LEU A 13 -15.89 -1.57 37.69
N ILE A 14 -15.22 -2.39 36.87
CA ILE A 14 -15.81 -2.96 35.65
C ILE A 14 -17.09 -3.73 35.99
N GLU A 15 -17.05 -4.56 37.04
CA GLU A 15 -18.22 -5.34 37.49
C GLU A 15 -19.36 -4.44 38.00
N SER A 16 -19.04 -3.40 38.77
CA SER A 16 -20.01 -2.41 39.24
C SER A 16 -20.70 -1.69 38.08
N LEU A 17 -19.94 -1.24 37.08
CA LEU A 17 -20.46 -0.58 35.89
C LEU A 17 -21.27 -1.53 35.00
N SER A 18 -20.80 -2.77 34.84
CA SER A 18 -21.52 -3.80 34.08
C SER A 18 -22.87 -4.13 34.73
N ALA A 19 -22.96 -4.08 36.06
CA ALA A 19 -24.21 -4.29 36.79
C ALA A 19 -25.28 -3.20 36.53
N LEU A 20 -24.91 -2.07 35.91
CA LEU A 20 -25.84 -1.01 35.52
C LEU A 20 -26.53 -1.28 34.16
N ALA A 21 -26.08 -2.25 33.36
CA ALA A 21 -26.69 -2.54 32.06
C ALA A 21 -28.24 -2.68 32.08
N PRO A 22 -28.86 -3.33 33.09
CA PRO A 22 -30.33 -3.38 33.20
C PRO A 22 -30.99 -2.02 33.35
N ILE A 23 -30.50 -1.14 34.24
CA ILE A 23 -31.10 0.19 34.44
C ILE A 23 -30.90 1.07 33.20
N LEU A 24 -29.78 0.94 32.49
CA LEU A 24 -29.57 1.59 31.18
C LEU A 24 -30.62 1.11 30.16
N SER A 25 -30.84 -0.21 30.07
CA SER A 25 -31.80 -0.80 29.13
C SER A 25 -33.24 -0.35 29.40
N GLU A 26 -33.66 -0.34 30.66
CA GLU A 26 -34.99 0.11 31.10
C GLU A 26 -35.24 1.59 30.78
N ASN A 27 -34.20 2.41 30.78
CA ASN A 27 -34.28 3.86 30.56
C ASN A 27 -33.91 4.29 29.12
N ALA A 28 -33.53 3.38 28.24
CA ALA A 28 -33.09 3.71 26.87
C ALA A 28 -34.19 4.40 26.05
N ALA A 29 -35.45 3.97 26.17
CA ALA A 29 -36.58 4.60 25.48
C ALA A 29 -36.88 6.01 26.03
N LEU A 30 -36.69 6.21 27.34
CA LEU A 30 -36.86 7.52 27.97
C LEU A 30 -35.77 8.50 27.49
N ALA A 31 -34.51 8.04 27.37
CA ALA A 31 -33.43 8.86 26.84
C ALA A 31 -33.72 9.34 25.39
N GLU A 32 -34.23 8.45 24.54
CA GLU A 32 -34.63 8.79 23.17
C GLU A 32 -35.79 9.81 23.17
N GLN A 33 -36.79 9.66 24.03
CA GLN A 33 -37.89 10.63 24.16
C GLN A 33 -37.43 11.99 24.66
N GLN A 34 -36.50 12.02 25.60
CA GLN A 34 -35.96 13.26 26.19
C GLN A 34 -34.89 13.93 25.32
N ARG A 35 -34.34 13.21 24.33
CA ARG A 35 -33.18 13.61 23.52
C ARG A 35 -31.95 13.96 24.37
N LYS A 36 -31.80 13.29 25.51
CA LYS A 36 -30.63 13.39 26.40
C LYS A 36 -30.51 12.13 27.27
N PRO A 37 -29.32 11.83 27.83
CA PRO A 37 -29.19 10.75 28.78
C PRO A 37 -30.04 11.02 30.01
N VAL A 38 -30.64 9.98 30.58
CA VAL A 38 -31.50 10.11 31.77
C VAL A 38 -30.66 10.44 33.00
N ASP A 39 -30.98 11.56 33.67
CA ASP A 39 -30.22 12.11 34.80
C ASP A 39 -29.97 11.09 35.93
N THR A 40 -30.97 10.28 36.30
CA THR A 40 -30.82 9.26 37.35
C THR A 40 -29.89 8.11 36.95
N VAL A 41 -29.77 7.82 35.65
CA VAL A 41 -28.83 6.81 35.14
C VAL A 41 -27.41 7.37 35.15
N MET A 42 -27.24 8.63 34.74
CA MET A 42 -25.93 9.31 34.80
C MET A 42 -25.44 9.43 36.24
N GLN A 43 -26.32 9.76 37.19
CA GLN A 43 -25.98 9.76 38.62
C GLN A 43 -25.56 8.37 39.11
N ALA A 44 -26.27 7.31 38.72
CA ALA A 44 -25.90 5.95 39.12
C ALA A 44 -24.52 5.54 38.58
N ILE A 45 -24.15 5.98 37.37
CA ILE A 45 -22.82 5.80 36.79
C ILE A 45 -21.78 6.61 37.58
N GLU A 46 -22.09 7.87 37.88
CA GLU A 46 -21.22 8.76 38.66
C GLU A 46 -20.91 8.20 40.06
N ASP A 47 -21.92 7.65 40.73
CA ASP A 47 -21.82 7.06 42.08
C ASP A 47 -20.86 5.86 42.13
N THR A 48 -20.58 5.21 40.98
CA THR A 48 -19.55 4.15 40.89
C THR A 48 -18.12 4.70 40.93
N GLY A 49 -17.93 5.98 40.63
CA GLY A 49 -16.62 6.59 40.42
C GLY A 49 -16.09 6.49 38.98
N ALA A 50 -16.93 6.14 38.00
CA ALA A 50 -16.55 5.93 36.59
C ALA A 50 -15.63 7.02 36.01
N TYR A 51 -15.96 8.29 36.24
CA TYR A 51 -15.24 9.43 35.66
C TYR A 51 -13.81 9.65 36.19
N ARG A 52 -13.42 8.89 37.22
CA ARG A 52 -12.05 8.89 37.77
C ARG A 52 -11.09 7.94 37.05
N TRP A 53 -11.59 7.17 36.07
CA TRP A 53 -10.84 6.10 35.39
C TRP A 53 -9.45 6.54 34.90
N PHE A 54 -9.41 7.61 34.11
CA PHE A 54 -8.17 8.15 33.54
C PHE A 54 -7.59 9.35 34.29
N VAL A 55 -8.23 9.80 35.36
CA VAL A 55 -7.72 10.94 36.14
C VAL A 55 -6.42 10.53 36.83
N PRO A 56 -5.40 11.41 36.91
CA PRO A 56 -4.15 11.09 37.59
C PRO A 56 -4.37 10.79 39.07
N LYS A 57 -3.59 9.85 39.62
CA LYS A 57 -3.68 9.46 41.04
C LYS A 57 -3.46 10.62 41.99
N LYS A 58 -2.64 11.60 41.59
CA LYS A 58 -2.41 12.86 42.33
C LYS A 58 -3.71 13.60 42.65
N TYR A 59 -4.73 13.49 41.79
CA TYR A 59 -6.04 14.13 41.96
C TYR A 59 -7.13 13.16 42.45
N GLY A 60 -6.76 11.96 42.92
CA GLY A 60 -7.73 10.97 43.39
C GLY A 60 -8.37 10.13 42.30
N GLY A 61 -7.77 10.11 41.10
CA GLY A 61 -8.10 9.20 40.02
C GLY A 61 -7.41 7.83 40.11
N TYR A 62 -7.71 6.96 39.14
CA TYR A 62 -7.28 5.56 39.18
C TYR A 62 -6.13 5.21 38.25
N GLU A 63 -5.99 5.92 37.12
CA GLU A 63 -5.04 5.59 36.03
C GLU A 63 -5.22 4.15 35.51
N TYR A 64 -6.47 3.75 35.27
CA TYR A 64 -6.79 2.40 34.77
C TYR A 64 -6.59 2.25 33.27
N SER A 65 -6.58 0.99 32.81
CA SER A 65 -6.17 0.60 31.46
C SER A 65 -7.19 0.99 30.39
N LEU A 66 -6.73 1.12 29.15
CA LEU A 66 -7.58 1.27 27.97
C LEU A 66 -8.33 -0.03 27.68
N SER A 67 -7.70 -1.19 27.92
CA SER A 67 -8.35 -2.49 27.78
C SER A 67 -9.55 -2.65 28.72
N GLY A 68 -9.40 -2.33 30.02
CA GLY A 68 -10.52 -2.33 30.98
C GLY A 68 -11.60 -1.31 30.61
N PHE A 69 -11.20 -0.17 30.03
CA PHE A 69 -12.14 0.82 29.51
C PHE A 69 -12.96 0.29 28.31
N MET A 70 -12.40 -0.56 27.45
CA MET A 70 -13.15 -1.24 26.38
C MET A 70 -14.20 -2.19 26.97
N GLU A 71 -13.88 -2.93 28.05
CA GLU A 71 -14.86 -3.78 28.75
C GLU A 71 -16.05 -2.96 29.28
N VAL A 72 -15.79 -1.81 29.90
CA VAL A 72 -16.83 -0.89 30.38
C VAL A 72 -17.71 -0.41 29.22
N GLY A 73 -17.11 0.04 28.13
CA GLY A 73 -17.84 0.54 26.96
C GLY A 73 -18.76 -0.53 26.35
N ILE A 74 -18.28 -1.77 26.20
CA ILE A 74 -19.10 -2.90 25.75
C ILE A 74 -20.25 -3.14 26.73
N ALA A 75 -19.96 -3.25 28.02
CA ALA A 75 -20.96 -3.61 29.03
C ALA A 75 -22.10 -2.57 29.13
N LEU A 76 -21.77 -1.28 29.12
CA LEU A 76 -22.77 -0.22 29.10
C LEU A 76 -23.54 -0.19 27.77
N GLY A 77 -22.85 -0.42 26.65
CA GLY A 77 -23.44 -0.46 25.30
C GLY A 77 -24.46 -1.58 25.13
N GLU A 78 -24.27 -2.72 25.83
CA GLU A 78 -25.28 -3.79 25.89
C GLU A 78 -26.60 -3.32 26.55
N GLY A 79 -26.54 -2.34 27.44
CA GLY A 79 -27.71 -1.71 28.07
C GLY A 79 -28.34 -0.63 27.18
N CYS A 80 -27.60 0.44 26.92
CA CYS A 80 -28.05 1.57 26.08
C CYS A 80 -26.87 2.25 25.37
N THR A 81 -26.88 2.25 24.03
CA THR A 81 -25.84 2.86 23.19
C THR A 81 -25.58 4.32 23.53
N SER A 82 -26.63 5.14 23.74
CA SER A 82 -26.48 6.57 24.00
C SER A 82 -25.90 6.88 25.38
N HIS A 83 -26.33 6.20 26.44
CA HIS A 83 -25.74 6.36 27.78
C HIS A 83 -24.28 5.90 27.79
N ALA A 84 -23.99 4.77 27.15
CA ALA A 84 -22.64 4.24 27.03
C ALA A 84 -21.73 5.22 26.29
N TRP A 85 -22.17 5.73 25.13
CA TRP A 85 -21.46 6.72 24.34
C TRP A 85 -21.15 7.98 25.14
N VAL A 86 -22.15 8.58 25.81
CA VAL A 86 -21.90 9.77 26.62
C VAL A 86 -20.93 9.46 27.77
N THR A 87 -21.11 8.32 28.45
CA THR A 87 -20.26 7.95 29.58
C THR A 87 -18.81 7.74 29.16
N THR A 88 -18.55 6.99 28.09
CA THR A 88 -17.18 6.71 27.63
C THR A 88 -16.49 7.99 27.16
N PHE A 89 -17.18 8.88 26.45
CA PHE A 89 -16.64 10.20 26.11
C PHE A 89 -16.33 11.03 27.36
N CYS A 90 -17.23 11.10 28.34
CA CYS A 90 -16.96 11.84 29.58
C CYS A 90 -15.75 11.27 30.36
N MET A 91 -15.55 9.95 30.36
CA MET A 91 -14.36 9.33 30.95
C MET A 91 -13.08 9.68 30.15
N GLU A 92 -13.13 9.54 28.83
CA GLU A 92 -12.00 9.84 27.93
C GLU A 92 -11.63 11.34 27.94
N HIS A 93 -12.58 12.24 28.07
CA HIS A 93 -12.28 13.66 28.21
C HIS A 93 -11.43 13.96 29.45
N ASN A 94 -11.59 13.20 30.54
CA ASN A 94 -10.69 13.32 31.70
C ASN A 94 -9.27 12.81 31.40
N TRP A 95 -9.10 11.87 30.46
CA TRP A 95 -7.79 11.51 29.92
C TRP A 95 -7.18 12.68 29.13
N LEU A 96 -7.92 13.31 28.22
CA LEU A 96 -7.44 14.50 27.49
C LEU A 96 -7.03 15.64 28.43
N LEU A 97 -7.84 15.91 29.46
CA LEU A 97 -7.55 16.98 30.43
C LEU A 97 -6.30 16.68 31.26
N ALA A 98 -5.98 15.40 31.50
CA ALA A 98 -4.73 15.00 32.13
C ALA A 98 -3.49 15.24 31.25
N LEU A 99 -3.66 15.59 29.97
CA LEU A 99 -2.59 15.93 29.02
C LEU A 99 -2.27 17.43 28.99
N TYR A 100 -3.07 18.28 29.64
CA TYR A 100 -2.79 19.70 29.84
C TYR A 100 -1.61 19.90 30.80
N ASP A 101 -1.14 21.13 30.94
CA ASP A 101 -0.09 21.44 31.91
C ASP A 101 -0.57 21.30 33.37
N GLN A 102 0.39 21.37 34.29
CA GLN A 102 0.14 21.23 35.73
C GLN A 102 -0.82 22.29 36.28
N ALA A 103 -0.76 23.52 35.77
CA ALA A 103 -1.61 24.63 36.24
C ALA A 103 -3.07 24.42 35.83
N ALA A 104 -3.32 23.94 34.61
CA ALA A 104 -4.64 23.52 34.15
C ALA A 104 -5.19 22.40 35.03
N GLN A 105 -4.40 21.37 35.27
CA GLN A 105 -4.86 20.22 36.04
C GLN A 105 -5.17 20.58 37.50
N ASP A 106 -4.38 21.47 38.11
CA ASP A 106 -4.66 21.97 39.47
C ASP A 106 -5.95 22.80 39.53
N ASP A 107 -6.23 23.61 38.51
CA ASP A 107 -7.44 24.42 38.39
C ASP A 107 -8.69 23.55 38.19
N LEU A 108 -8.59 22.54 37.32
CA LEU A 108 -9.72 21.69 36.94
C LEU A 108 -10.02 20.60 37.98
N PHE A 109 -9.00 19.85 38.42
CA PHE A 109 -9.16 18.70 39.31
C PHE A 109 -8.95 19.03 40.79
N GLY A 110 -8.44 20.23 41.12
CA GLY A 110 -8.14 20.59 42.51
C GLY A 110 -9.37 20.72 43.41
N SER A 111 -10.55 20.98 42.84
CA SER A 111 -11.81 21.11 43.58
C SER A 111 -12.63 19.82 43.61
N HIS A 112 -12.65 19.08 42.50
CA HIS A 112 -13.37 17.82 42.35
C HIS A 112 -12.53 16.88 41.47
N PRO A 113 -12.40 15.57 41.81
CA PRO A 113 -11.42 14.67 41.21
C PRO A 113 -11.77 14.19 39.79
N TYR A 114 -12.67 14.87 39.09
CA TYR A 114 -13.01 14.72 37.68
C TYR A 114 -13.92 15.89 37.27
N ILE A 115 -14.07 16.13 35.97
CA ILE A 115 -15.09 17.03 35.44
C ILE A 115 -15.82 16.39 34.25
N ILE A 116 -17.00 16.93 33.91
CA ILE A 116 -17.76 16.54 32.73
C ILE A 116 -17.59 17.64 31.70
N ALA A 117 -16.62 17.45 30.82
CA ALA A 117 -16.19 18.44 29.82
C ALA A 117 -16.32 17.87 28.41
N PRO A 118 -17.52 17.79 27.81
CA PRO A 118 -17.67 17.42 26.41
C PRO A 118 -16.78 18.27 25.49
N GLY A 119 -16.05 17.60 24.60
CA GLY A 119 -15.12 18.23 23.67
C GLY A 119 -15.58 18.17 22.22
N SER A 120 -15.34 19.25 21.48
CA SER A 120 -15.38 19.23 20.01
C SER A 120 -14.03 19.67 19.44
N LEU A 121 -13.36 18.77 18.71
CA LEU A 121 -12.07 19.03 18.06
C LEU A 121 -12.18 19.87 16.78
N ALA A 122 -13.39 20.03 16.22
CA ALA A 122 -13.59 20.81 15.00
C ALA A 122 -13.16 22.27 15.21
N PRO A 123 -12.30 22.85 14.35
CA PRO A 123 -11.74 24.19 14.53
C PRO A 123 -12.71 25.32 14.15
N ASN A 124 -13.93 25.30 14.67
CA ASN A 124 -14.99 26.24 14.29
C ASN A 124 -15.01 27.55 15.10
N GLY A 125 -13.95 27.81 15.86
CA GLY A 125 -13.79 29.05 16.62
C GLY A 125 -12.53 29.83 16.26
N ARG A 126 -12.47 31.03 16.82
CA ARG A 126 -11.35 31.95 16.71
C ARG A 126 -10.84 32.29 18.11
N ALA A 127 -9.53 32.22 18.29
CA ALA A 127 -8.84 32.75 19.46
C ALA A 127 -8.23 34.12 19.12
N THR A 128 -8.54 35.12 19.94
CA THR A 128 -7.89 36.44 19.88
C THR A 128 -6.95 36.58 21.07
N PRO A 129 -5.62 36.67 20.85
CA PRO A 129 -4.66 36.85 21.95
C PRO A 129 -4.96 38.15 22.72
N VAL A 130 -4.91 38.07 24.04
CA VAL A 130 -4.99 39.20 24.99
C VAL A 130 -3.96 39.01 26.10
N ASP A 131 -3.79 39.98 26.98
CA ASP A 131 -2.92 39.82 28.16
C ASP A 131 -3.39 38.60 28.99
N ASP A 132 -2.46 37.72 29.32
CA ASP A 132 -2.64 36.50 30.13
C ASP A 132 -3.61 35.43 29.56
N GLY A 133 -3.94 35.48 28.26
CA GLY A 133 -4.75 34.43 27.63
C GLY A 133 -5.38 34.80 26.29
N TYR A 134 -6.61 34.32 26.08
CA TYR A 134 -7.32 34.44 24.81
C TYR A 134 -8.78 34.80 25.00
N ARG A 135 -9.34 35.55 24.04
CA ARG A 135 -10.79 35.70 23.85
C ARG A 135 -11.26 34.70 22.81
N ILE A 136 -12.16 33.79 23.20
CA ILE A 136 -12.68 32.71 22.37
C ILE A 136 -14.08 33.07 21.88
N SER A 137 -14.32 32.86 20.60
CA SER A 137 -15.65 32.94 19.99
C SER A 137 -15.81 31.87 18.93
N GLY A 138 -17.00 31.29 18.82
CA GLY A 138 -17.27 30.27 17.82
C GLY A 138 -18.52 29.47 18.14
N ARG A 139 -18.84 28.54 17.24
CA ARG A 139 -19.92 27.58 17.43
C ARG A 139 -19.45 26.19 17.02
N TRP A 140 -19.56 25.25 17.95
CA TRP A 140 -19.17 23.86 17.77
C TRP A 140 -20.40 22.99 17.74
N GLN A 141 -20.45 22.10 16.78
CA GLN A 141 -21.53 21.12 16.65
C GLN A 141 -21.16 19.84 17.41
N TRP A 142 -22.14 18.98 17.66
CA TRP A 142 -21.93 17.63 18.17
C TRP A 142 -21.41 17.57 19.62
N GLY A 143 -21.86 18.47 20.50
CA GLY A 143 -21.50 18.55 21.92
C GLY A 143 -22.02 17.36 22.75
N THR A 144 -21.49 16.17 22.50
CA THR A 144 -21.93 14.92 23.12
C THR A 144 -21.78 14.97 24.64
N GLY A 145 -22.90 14.86 25.36
CA GLY A 145 -22.91 14.93 26.83
C GLY A 145 -23.04 16.34 27.40
N VAL A 146 -23.18 17.37 26.56
CA VAL A 146 -23.32 18.78 27.01
C VAL A 146 -24.53 19.04 27.90
N MET A 147 -25.57 18.23 27.76
CA MET A 147 -26.76 18.31 28.60
C MET A 147 -26.51 17.95 30.08
N HIS A 148 -25.34 17.39 30.41
CA HIS A 148 -24.91 16.98 31.75
C HIS A 148 -23.56 17.59 32.15
N ALA A 149 -23.06 18.53 31.36
CA ALA A 149 -21.72 19.08 31.51
C ALA A 149 -21.64 20.15 32.60
N ASN A 150 -20.45 20.31 33.17
CA ASN A 150 -20.08 21.46 34.00
C ASN A 150 -18.97 22.31 33.35
N TRP A 151 -18.25 21.74 32.39
CA TRP A 151 -17.22 22.40 31.57
C TRP A 151 -17.44 22.04 30.10
N VAL A 152 -16.74 22.68 29.18
CA VAL A 152 -16.68 22.26 27.77
C VAL A 152 -15.25 22.39 27.26
N MET A 153 -14.88 21.56 26.28
CA MET A 153 -13.64 21.70 25.54
C MET A 153 -13.89 22.06 24.07
N VAL A 154 -13.13 23.01 23.53
CA VAL A 154 -13.31 23.51 22.16
C VAL A 154 -11.99 23.62 21.41
N GLY A 155 -11.94 23.01 20.22
CA GLY A 155 -10.84 23.15 19.28
C GLY A 155 -10.88 24.49 18.55
N VAL A 156 -9.77 25.21 18.52
CA VAL A 156 -9.67 26.58 17.99
C VAL A 156 -8.35 26.76 17.24
N LEU A 157 -8.42 27.30 16.03
CA LEU A 157 -7.21 27.79 15.35
C LEU A 157 -6.68 29.02 16.08
N THR A 158 -5.50 28.87 16.66
CA THR A 158 -4.91 29.83 17.57
C THR A 158 -3.69 30.48 16.92
N PRO A 159 -3.66 31.81 16.76
CA PRO A 159 -2.49 32.51 16.28
C PRO A 159 -1.29 32.30 17.21
N VAL A 160 -0.13 31.99 16.64
CA VAL A 160 1.13 31.85 17.39
C VAL A 160 2.03 33.04 17.05
N PRO A 161 2.47 33.84 18.04
CA PRO A 161 3.39 34.95 17.79
C PRO A 161 4.66 34.50 17.08
N GLY A 162 4.97 35.09 15.92
CA GLY A 162 6.17 34.78 15.15
C GLY A 162 6.07 33.58 14.22
N GLN A 163 4.89 32.98 14.05
CA GLN A 163 4.62 31.95 13.05
C GLN A 163 3.51 32.39 12.10
N ASP A 164 3.66 32.10 10.80
CA ASP A 164 2.67 32.45 9.78
C ASP A 164 1.44 31.51 9.79
N ALA A 165 1.59 30.27 10.31
CA ALA A 165 0.53 29.29 10.43
C ALA A 165 -0.06 29.27 11.85
N PRO A 166 -1.39 29.18 12.02
CA PRO A 166 -2.01 29.01 13.32
C PRO A 166 -1.80 27.59 13.86
N MET A 167 -1.68 27.44 15.19
CA MET A 167 -1.68 26.15 15.85
C MET A 167 -3.11 25.68 16.15
N MET A 168 -3.29 24.37 16.31
CA MET A 168 -4.54 23.81 16.81
C MET A 168 -4.52 23.77 18.34
N GLY A 169 -5.19 24.72 18.99
CA GLY A 169 -5.35 24.75 20.44
C GLY A 169 -6.67 24.10 20.87
N MET A 170 -6.66 23.35 21.96
CA MET A 170 -7.87 22.88 22.64
C MET A 170 -8.04 23.64 23.95
N PHE A 171 -9.13 24.39 24.06
CA PHE A 171 -9.43 25.24 25.21
C PHE A 171 -10.47 24.58 26.11
N VAL A 172 -10.38 24.80 27.42
CA VAL A 172 -11.37 24.33 28.40
C VAL A 172 -11.92 25.49 29.22
N LEU A 173 -13.25 25.55 29.37
CA LEU A 173 -13.96 26.64 30.04
C LEU A 173 -15.28 26.18 30.69
N PRO A 174 -15.80 26.89 31.71
CA PRO A 174 -17.06 26.53 32.36
C PRO A 174 -18.24 26.56 31.38
N VAL A 175 -19.14 25.60 31.47
CA VAL A 175 -20.31 25.51 30.57
C VAL A 175 -21.24 26.73 30.73
N GLU A 176 -21.29 27.33 31.92
CA GLU A 176 -22.12 28.51 32.23
C GLU A 176 -21.69 29.77 31.47
N GLU A 177 -20.47 29.79 30.91
CA GLU A 177 -19.97 30.85 30.05
C GLU A 177 -20.32 30.61 28.57
N THR A 178 -21.10 29.56 28.27
CA THR A 178 -21.49 29.16 26.91
C THR A 178 -23.00 29.13 26.73
N GLU A 179 -23.45 29.18 25.47
CA GLU A 179 -24.84 29.00 25.09
C GLU A 179 -25.02 27.62 24.43
N ILE A 180 -25.89 26.79 25.01
CA ILE A 180 -26.21 25.47 24.44
C ILE A 180 -27.42 25.60 23.52
N ILE A 181 -27.22 25.31 22.23
CA ILE A 181 -28.24 25.49 21.20
C ILE A 181 -28.85 24.12 20.89
N ASP A 182 -30.16 23.99 21.11
CA ASP A 182 -30.90 22.76 20.81
C ASP A 182 -30.96 22.49 19.30
N THR A 183 -30.10 21.58 18.84
CA THR A 183 -29.91 21.19 17.43
C THR A 183 -30.06 19.69 17.22
N TRP A 184 -30.13 18.89 18.29
CA TRP A 184 -30.07 17.44 18.24
C TRP A 184 -31.42 16.80 17.85
N HIS A 185 -31.74 16.84 16.56
CA HIS A 185 -32.95 16.27 15.96
C HIS A 185 -32.57 15.23 14.87
N VAL A 186 -32.15 14.05 15.31
CA VAL A 186 -31.56 12.98 14.47
C VAL A 186 -32.39 11.70 14.53
N GLU A 187 -32.10 10.74 13.63
CA GLU A 187 -32.82 9.46 13.58
C GLU A 187 -32.27 8.37 14.51
N GLY A 188 -31.00 8.46 14.94
CA GLY A 188 -30.32 7.49 15.79
C GLY A 188 -29.32 8.21 16.69
N MET A 189 -28.89 7.56 17.78
CA MET A 189 -28.13 8.22 18.86
C MET A 189 -28.87 9.41 19.47
N VAL A 190 -30.20 9.40 19.42
CA VAL A 190 -31.05 10.50 19.87
C VAL A 190 -30.81 10.82 21.35
N GLY A 191 -30.61 9.80 22.17
CA GLY A 191 -30.39 9.92 23.60
C GLY A 191 -29.06 10.53 24.00
N THR A 192 -28.13 10.85 23.09
CA THR A 192 -26.84 11.48 23.46
C THR A 192 -26.99 12.97 23.78
N GLY A 193 -28.00 13.63 23.21
CA GLY A 193 -28.21 15.07 23.36
C GLY A 193 -27.01 15.89 22.91
N SER A 194 -26.41 15.54 21.76
CA SER A 194 -25.17 16.15 21.24
C SER A 194 -25.39 17.54 20.62
N ASN A 195 -26.04 18.43 21.36
CA ASN A 195 -26.38 19.79 20.97
C ASN A 195 -25.14 20.66 20.70
N ASP A 196 -25.34 21.77 19.98
CA ASP A 196 -24.26 22.69 19.66
C ASP A 196 -23.88 23.55 20.88
N ILE A 197 -22.61 23.94 20.94
CA ILE A 197 -22.03 24.84 21.95
C ILE A 197 -21.64 26.14 21.24
N GLU A 198 -22.15 27.28 21.69
CA GLU A 198 -21.78 28.61 21.20
C GLU A 198 -21.06 29.42 22.29
N ILE A 199 -19.95 30.04 21.92
CA ILE A 199 -19.14 30.88 22.79
C ILE A 199 -19.04 32.27 22.17
N LYS A 200 -19.32 33.30 22.97
CA LYS A 200 -19.33 34.71 22.56
C LYS A 200 -18.37 35.53 23.42
N ASP A 201 -17.18 35.76 22.87
CA ASP A 201 -16.14 36.63 23.44
C ASP A 201 -15.74 36.32 24.90
N VAL A 202 -15.55 35.03 25.20
CA VAL A 202 -15.21 34.56 26.54
C VAL A 202 -13.69 34.60 26.75
N PHE A 203 -13.25 35.08 27.91
CA PHE A 203 -11.84 35.06 28.29
C PHE A 203 -11.45 33.68 28.80
N VAL A 204 -10.40 33.08 28.24
CA VAL A 204 -9.81 31.83 28.70
C VAL A 204 -8.32 32.06 28.99
N PRO A 205 -7.84 31.79 30.22
CA PRO A 205 -6.43 31.97 30.57
C PRO A 205 -5.54 30.98 29.80
N GLU A 206 -4.30 31.37 29.54
CA GLU A 206 -3.35 30.59 28.72
C GLU A 206 -3.17 29.14 29.19
N HIS A 207 -3.12 28.90 30.50
CA HIS A 207 -2.94 27.55 31.06
C HIS A 207 -4.12 26.61 30.79
N ARG A 208 -5.32 27.12 30.48
CA ARG A 208 -6.49 26.30 30.09
C ARG A 208 -6.51 25.97 28.59
N MET A 209 -5.35 25.94 27.96
CA MET A 209 -5.16 25.55 26.58
C MET A 209 -4.06 24.49 26.48
N VAL A 210 -4.27 23.50 25.60
CA VAL A 210 -3.21 22.57 25.20
C VAL A 210 -3.06 22.57 23.68
N ASP A 211 -1.82 22.47 23.22
CA ASP A 211 -1.49 22.25 21.82
C ASP A 211 -1.83 20.80 21.42
N LEU A 212 -2.81 20.64 20.53
CA LEU A 212 -3.24 19.32 20.09
C LEU A 212 -2.19 18.58 19.24
N SER A 213 -1.22 19.29 18.65
CA SER A 213 -0.11 18.63 17.95
C SER A 213 0.77 17.84 18.93
N LEU A 214 1.09 18.42 20.09
CA LEU A 214 1.85 17.75 21.14
C LEU A 214 1.09 16.57 21.75
N VAL A 215 -0.23 16.68 21.88
CA VAL A 215 -1.09 15.59 22.34
C VAL A 215 -1.09 14.44 21.33
N ARG A 216 -1.25 14.74 20.04
CA ARG A 216 -1.21 13.74 18.96
C ARG A 216 0.11 12.98 18.94
N ASP A 217 1.22 13.66 19.20
CA ASP A 217 2.57 13.10 19.12
C ASP A 217 2.99 12.37 20.42
N GLY A 218 2.09 12.26 21.42
CA GLY A 218 2.35 11.58 22.69
C GLY A 218 3.31 12.35 23.62
N ASN A 219 3.50 13.65 23.37
CA ASN A 219 4.48 14.50 24.06
C ASN A 219 3.81 15.79 24.58
N SER A 220 2.61 15.68 25.15
CA SER A 220 1.94 16.81 25.79
C SER A 220 2.62 17.18 27.13
N PRO A 221 2.37 18.39 27.68
CA PRO A 221 2.81 18.74 29.02
C PRO A 221 2.39 17.73 30.10
N GLY A 222 1.15 17.26 30.06
CA GLY A 222 0.64 16.28 31.02
C GLY A 222 1.23 14.87 30.82
N ALA A 223 1.52 14.46 29.58
CA ALA A 223 2.21 13.19 29.29
C ALA A 223 3.63 13.15 29.88
N ARG A 224 4.31 14.31 29.94
CA ARG A 224 5.62 14.44 30.59
C ARG A 224 5.53 14.53 32.11
N LEU A 225 4.41 15.03 32.62
CA LEU A 225 4.17 15.24 34.05
C LEU A 225 3.91 13.91 34.78
N HIS A 226 3.14 13.02 34.18
CA HIS A 226 2.70 11.77 34.78
C HIS A 226 3.56 10.59 34.31
N ASN A 227 4.06 9.77 35.23
CA ASN A 227 4.89 8.61 34.91
C ASN A 227 4.06 7.36 34.50
N SER A 228 2.84 7.55 34.01
CA SER A 228 1.94 6.46 33.62
C SER A 228 1.88 6.34 32.08
N PRO A 229 2.01 5.12 31.51
CA PRO A 229 2.04 4.92 30.06
C PRO A 229 0.73 5.30 29.37
N ILE A 230 -0.39 5.29 30.08
CA ILE A 230 -1.71 5.65 29.52
C ILE A 230 -1.71 7.08 28.96
N TYR A 231 -0.94 8.00 29.53
CA TYR A 231 -0.87 9.39 29.07
C TYR A 231 0.03 9.60 27.85
N LYS A 232 0.68 8.54 27.37
CA LYS A 232 1.54 8.55 26.17
C LYS A 232 0.92 7.81 25.00
N MET A 233 -0.30 7.29 25.15
CA MET A 233 -1.01 6.60 24.08
C MET A 233 -1.31 7.55 22.90
N PRO A 234 -1.28 7.06 21.65
CA PRO A 234 -1.57 7.88 20.48
C PRO A 234 -3.04 8.35 20.49
N MET A 235 -3.25 9.67 20.46
CA MET A 235 -4.56 10.30 20.66
C MET A 235 -5.65 9.79 19.70
N LEU A 236 -5.38 9.79 18.38
CA LEU A 236 -6.44 9.48 17.40
C LEU A 236 -6.98 8.03 17.53
N PRO A 237 -6.14 6.99 17.70
CA PRO A 237 -6.63 5.65 18.04
C PRO A 237 -7.44 5.58 19.33
N VAL A 238 -7.03 6.27 20.41
CA VAL A 238 -7.77 6.30 21.69
C VAL A 238 -9.17 6.88 21.49
N LEU A 239 -9.29 7.99 20.74
CA LEU A 239 -10.59 8.59 20.40
C LEU A 239 -11.48 7.63 19.59
N GLY A 240 -10.89 6.93 18.61
CA GLY A 240 -11.61 5.95 17.79
C GLY A 240 -12.13 4.76 18.62
N LEU A 241 -11.29 4.21 19.49
CA LEU A 241 -11.64 3.09 20.38
C LEU A 241 -12.76 3.48 21.38
N THR A 242 -12.67 4.69 21.95
CA THR A 242 -13.68 5.26 22.86
C THR A 242 -15.08 5.27 22.24
N ALA A 243 -15.17 5.67 20.97
CA ALA A 243 -16.41 5.69 20.22
C ALA A 243 -16.85 4.28 19.76
N THR A 244 -15.91 3.33 19.61
CA THR A 244 -16.19 1.98 19.09
C THR A 244 -16.84 1.05 20.13
N ALA A 245 -16.32 1.04 21.36
CA ALA A 245 -16.75 0.07 22.38
C ALA A 245 -18.26 0.08 22.67
N PRO A 246 -18.95 1.24 22.81
CA PRO A 246 -20.42 1.28 22.95
C PRO A 246 -21.17 0.62 21.79
N LEU A 247 -20.67 0.78 20.56
CA LEU A 247 -21.31 0.24 19.35
C LEU A 247 -21.14 -1.28 19.25
N VAL A 248 -19.97 -1.79 19.65
CA VAL A 248 -19.72 -3.24 19.76
C VAL A 248 -20.63 -3.86 20.83
N GLY A 249 -20.80 -3.19 21.98
CA GLY A 249 -21.75 -3.61 23.02
C GLY A 249 -23.20 -3.66 22.52
N ALA A 250 -23.65 -2.63 21.80
CA ALA A 250 -24.98 -2.60 21.21
C ALA A 250 -25.18 -3.71 20.15
N ALA A 251 -24.16 -4.00 19.32
CA ALA A 251 -24.21 -5.10 18.36
C ALA A 251 -24.28 -6.48 19.04
N LYS A 252 -23.46 -6.69 20.09
CA LYS A 252 -23.48 -7.90 20.90
C LYS A 252 -24.85 -8.14 21.54
N ASN A 253 -25.47 -7.09 22.07
CA ASN A 253 -26.82 -7.16 22.60
C ASN A 253 -27.88 -7.44 21.53
N ALA A 254 -27.74 -6.90 20.32
CA ALA A 254 -28.65 -7.21 19.22
C ALA A 254 -28.63 -8.70 18.84
N VAL A 255 -27.45 -9.33 18.84
CA VAL A 255 -27.32 -10.78 18.63
C VAL A 255 -28.00 -11.58 19.76
N ARG A 256 -27.82 -11.18 21.02
CA ARG A 256 -28.50 -11.79 22.18
C ARG A 256 -30.02 -11.69 22.06
N LEU A 257 -30.54 -10.50 21.74
CA LEU A 257 -31.99 -10.26 21.56
C LEU A 257 -32.56 -11.06 20.37
N PHE A 258 -31.78 -11.22 19.30
CA PHE A 258 -32.17 -12.06 18.17
C PHE A 258 -32.30 -13.53 18.58
N GLU A 259 -31.34 -14.06 19.33
CA GLU A 259 -31.42 -15.42 19.86
C GLU A 259 -32.65 -15.64 20.75
N GLU A 260 -32.89 -14.75 21.71
CA GLU A 260 -34.06 -14.82 22.60
C GLU A 260 -35.36 -14.81 21.78
N ARG A 261 -35.43 -13.95 20.75
CA ARG A 261 -36.58 -13.88 19.85
C ARG A 261 -36.78 -15.18 19.07
N MET A 262 -35.71 -15.81 18.60
CA MET A 262 -35.79 -17.07 17.84
C MET A 262 -36.46 -18.19 18.64
N GLN A 263 -36.28 -18.22 19.97
CA GLN A 263 -36.87 -19.23 20.85
C GLN A 263 -38.39 -19.06 21.03
N GLY A 264 -38.92 -17.85 20.87
CA GLY A 264 -40.33 -17.53 21.06
C GLY A 264 -41.14 -17.36 19.76
N ARG A 265 -40.51 -17.00 18.65
CA ARG A 265 -41.20 -16.63 17.40
C ARG A 265 -41.61 -17.85 16.57
N THR A 266 -42.91 -18.06 16.40
CA THR A 266 -43.46 -19.00 15.40
C THR A 266 -43.36 -18.40 14.00
N VAL A 267 -42.84 -19.18 13.03
CA VAL A 267 -42.72 -18.70 11.65
C VAL A 267 -44.10 -18.66 10.99
N TYR A 268 -44.44 -17.52 10.37
CA TYR A 268 -45.73 -17.31 9.72
C TYR A 268 -46.06 -18.43 8.73
N GLY A 269 -47.29 -18.95 8.80
CA GLY A 269 -47.74 -20.07 7.97
C GLY A 269 -47.24 -21.45 8.43
N THR A 270 -46.60 -21.57 9.60
CA THR A 270 -46.06 -22.83 10.13
C THR A 270 -46.35 -22.99 11.63
N THR A 271 -46.13 -24.19 12.17
CA THR A 271 -46.19 -24.47 13.63
C THR A 271 -44.81 -24.49 14.29
N SER A 272 -43.73 -24.41 13.51
CA SER A 272 -42.36 -24.48 14.01
C SER A 272 -41.87 -23.12 14.53
N LYS A 273 -41.07 -23.15 15.58
CA LYS A 273 -40.35 -21.97 16.05
C LYS A 273 -39.23 -21.61 15.07
N GLN A 274 -38.88 -20.32 15.00
CA GLN A 274 -37.76 -19.86 14.19
C GLN A 274 -36.45 -20.53 14.62
N GLY A 275 -36.25 -20.73 15.93
CA GLY A 275 -35.10 -21.43 16.50
C GLY A 275 -34.99 -22.92 16.14
N GLU A 276 -36.05 -23.55 15.62
CA GLU A 276 -36.04 -24.95 15.16
C GLU A 276 -35.61 -25.08 13.69
N ARG A 277 -35.37 -23.96 12.99
CA ARG A 277 -35.00 -23.94 11.57
C ARG A 277 -33.49 -23.85 11.39
N ALA A 278 -32.91 -24.79 10.66
CA ALA A 278 -31.47 -24.85 10.39
C ALA A 278 -30.89 -23.53 9.83
N LEU A 279 -31.60 -22.87 8.91
CA LEU A 279 -31.15 -21.58 8.34
C LEU A 279 -31.10 -20.45 9.38
N ALA A 280 -32.03 -20.43 10.34
CA ALA A 280 -32.01 -19.42 11.39
C ALA A 280 -30.90 -19.71 12.41
N GLN A 281 -30.67 -20.99 12.74
CA GLN A 281 -29.56 -21.43 13.58
C GLN A 281 -28.20 -21.08 12.94
N SER A 282 -28.05 -21.31 11.63
CA SER A 282 -26.85 -20.94 10.87
C SER A 282 -26.61 -19.43 10.88
N ARG A 283 -27.64 -18.60 10.66
CA ARG A 283 -27.52 -17.13 10.78
C ARG A 283 -27.05 -16.70 12.18
N LEU A 284 -27.64 -17.26 13.23
CA LEU A 284 -27.23 -16.98 14.60
C LEU A 284 -25.78 -17.43 14.87
N ALA A 285 -25.37 -18.58 14.37
CA ALA A 285 -24.00 -19.07 14.50
C ALA A 285 -22.99 -18.13 13.81
N HIS A 286 -23.28 -17.69 12.59
CA HIS A 286 -22.44 -16.73 11.87
C HIS A 286 -22.34 -15.39 12.61
N ALA A 287 -23.48 -14.87 13.09
CA ALA A 287 -23.50 -13.63 13.87
C ALA A 287 -22.70 -13.74 15.18
N ARG A 288 -22.73 -14.89 15.86
CA ARG A 288 -21.92 -15.14 17.07
C ARG A 288 -20.43 -15.19 16.78
N VAL A 289 -20.02 -15.97 15.79
CA VAL A 289 -18.60 -16.07 15.39
C VAL A 289 -18.07 -14.69 14.95
N GLU A 290 -18.86 -13.95 14.19
CA GLU A 290 -18.50 -12.60 13.76
C GLU A 290 -18.37 -11.63 14.93
N MET A 291 -19.30 -11.68 15.90
CA MET A 291 -19.19 -10.86 17.11
C MET A 291 -18.00 -11.22 17.99
N ASP A 292 -17.69 -12.51 18.14
CA ASP A 292 -16.50 -12.94 18.88
C ASP A 292 -15.22 -12.40 18.20
N ALA A 293 -15.13 -12.48 16.87
CA ALA A 293 -14.03 -11.92 16.10
C ALA A 293 -13.91 -10.39 16.22
N ILE A 294 -15.05 -9.67 16.22
CA ILE A 294 -15.08 -8.20 16.42
C ILE A 294 -14.55 -7.85 17.81
N VAL A 295 -14.98 -8.57 18.85
CA VAL A 295 -14.54 -8.32 20.23
C VAL A 295 -13.05 -8.62 20.38
N ASP A 296 -12.58 -9.76 19.86
CA ASP A 296 -11.15 -10.11 19.91
C ASP A 296 -10.29 -9.07 19.19
N GLN A 297 -10.71 -8.61 18.01
CA GLN A 297 -9.99 -7.58 17.26
C GLN A 297 -10.02 -6.22 17.98
N LEU A 298 -11.14 -5.84 18.62
CA LEU A 298 -11.19 -4.62 19.43
C LEU A 298 -10.15 -4.62 20.55
N PHE A 299 -10.04 -5.72 21.29
CA PHE A 299 -9.04 -5.86 22.36
C PHE A 299 -7.61 -5.95 21.82
N HIS A 300 -7.42 -6.55 20.65
CA HIS A 300 -6.13 -6.56 19.97
C HIS A 300 -5.66 -5.13 19.65
N VAL A 301 -6.52 -4.33 19.01
CA VAL A 301 -6.22 -2.93 18.67
C VAL A 301 -6.01 -2.08 19.92
N ALA A 302 -6.82 -2.27 20.96
CA ALA A 302 -6.63 -1.58 22.24
C ALA A 302 -5.28 -1.92 22.89
N GLY A 303 -4.90 -3.20 22.95
CA GLY A 303 -3.61 -3.63 23.48
C GLY A 303 -2.43 -3.09 22.66
N GLU A 304 -2.58 -2.97 21.34
CA GLU A 304 -1.56 -2.34 20.51
C GLU A 304 -1.40 -0.84 20.83
N VAL A 305 -2.50 -0.11 20.99
CA VAL A 305 -2.50 1.30 21.40
C VAL A 305 -1.84 1.49 22.76
N GLU A 306 -2.13 0.61 23.73
CA GLU A 306 -1.48 0.61 25.05
C GLU A 306 0.03 0.40 24.93
N SER A 307 0.46 -0.55 24.08
CA SER A 307 1.87 -0.86 23.88
C SER A 307 2.68 0.33 23.37
N TRP A 308 2.08 1.23 22.57
CA TRP A 308 2.72 2.49 22.16
C TRP A 308 2.99 3.40 23.36
N GLY A 309 2.02 3.53 24.26
CA GLY A 309 2.17 4.29 25.50
C GLY A 309 3.24 3.71 26.43
N GLU A 310 3.33 2.38 26.51
CA GLU A 310 4.34 1.66 27.29
C GLU A 310 5.76 1.87 26.77
N ARG A 311 5.95 1.85 25.44
CA ARG A 311 7.24 2.15 24.81
C ARG A 311 7.64 3.60 25.03
N GLY A 312 6.68 4.51 25.10
CA GLY A 312 6.94 5.95 25.20
C GLY A 312 7.56 6.55 23.94
N GLU A 313 7.42 5.86 22.81
CA GLU A 313 7.87 6.28 21.48
C GLU A 313 6.70 6.89 20.70
N PRO A 314 6.93 7.92 19.87
CA PRO A 314 5.89 8.43 18.98
C PRO A 314 5.36 7.35 18.03
N CYS A 315 4.04 7.18 17.97
CA CYS A 315 3.40 6.25 17.04
C CYS A 315 3.52 6.80 15.59
N PRO A 316 4.22 6.10 14.68
CA PRO A 316 4.39 6.54 13.30
C PRO A 316 3.04 6.76 12.60
N ASP A 317 3.03 7.67 11.64
CA ASP A 317 1.81 8.04 10.91
C ASP A 317 1.14 6.85 10.21
N ILE A 318 1.96 5.92 9.69
CA ILE A 318 1.47 4.70 9.03
C ILE A 318 0.75 3.75 10.01
N ASP A 319 1.31 3.55 11.20
CA ASP A 319 0.69 2.72 12.24
C ASP A 319 -0.57 3.37 12.76
N ARG A 320 -0.53 4.69 12.99
CA ARG A 320 -1.69 5.45 13.42
C ARG A 320 -2.81 5.42 12.37
N ALA A 321 -2.48 5.49 11.08
CA ALA A 321 -3.44 5.36 9.98
C ALA A 321 -4.02 3.94 9.91
N ARG A 322 -3.17 2.90 9.97
CA ARG A 322 -3.61 1.49 10.02
C ARG A 322 -4.59 1.25 11.17
N LEU A 323 -4.23 1.66 12.39
CA LEU A 323 -5.10 1.52 13.57
C LEU A 323 -6.46 2.20 13.36
N ARG A 324 -6.50 3.38 12.73
CA ARG A 324 -7.76 4.06 12.41
C ARG A 324 -8.61 3.29 11.40
N VAL A 325 -7.99 2.72 10.36
CA VAL A 325 -8.69 1.88 9.38
C VAL A 325 -9.26 0.63 10.04
N GLU A 326 -8.49 -0.06 10.87
CA GLU A 326 -8.95 -1.22 11.64
C GLU A 326 -10.15 -0.89 12.54
N ILE A 327 -10.09 0.25 13.24
CA ILE A 327 -11.20 0.78 14.06
C ILE A 327 -12.45 1.06 13.19
N GLY A 328 -12.29 1.69 12.03
CA GLY A 328 -13.39 1.92 11.09
C GLY A 328 -14.04 0.62 10.62
N HIS A 329 -13.24 -0.42 10.34
CA HIS A 329 -13.75 -1.74 9.98
C HIS A 329 -14.50 -2.44 11.13
N LEU A 330 -14.05 -2.33 12.38
CA LEU A 330 -14.76 -2.86 13.56
C LEU A 330 -16.19 -2.32 13.65
N VAL A 331 -16.37 -1.02 13.46
CA VAL A 331 -17.70 -0.38 13.49
C VAL A 331 -18.54 -0.78 12.28
N ARG A 332 -17.96 -0.82 11.08
CA ARG A 332 -18.66 -1.27 9.85
C ARG A 332 -19.17 -2.71 9.98
N ARG A 333 -18.35 -3.61 10.53
CA ARG A 333 -18.71 -5.02 10.79
C ARG A 333 -19.81 -5.11 11.85
N SER A 334 -19.68 -4.38 12.97
CA SER A 334 -20.72 -4.31 14.02
C SER A 334 -22.07 -3.85 13.47
N ARG A 335 -22.08 -2.81 12.62
CA ARG A 335 -23.29 -2.31 11.94
C ARG A 335 -23.92 -3.36 11.05
N ASN A 336 -23.11 -4.09 10.27
CA ASN A 336 -23.60 -5.14 9.38
C ASN A 336 -24.22 -6.29 10.18
N VAL A 337 -23.61 -6.72 11.30
CA VAL A 337 -24.19 -7.73 12.19
C VAL A 337 -25.57 -7.29 12.68
N VAL A 338 -25.71 -6.05 13.16
CA VAL A 338 -27.00 -5.52 13.61
C VAL A 338 -28.04 -5.52 12.49
N ARG A 339 -27.66 -5.06 11.29
CA ARG A 339 -28.55 -5.08 10.12
C ARG A 339 -29.04 -6.49 9.83
N ASP A 340 -28.14 -7.46 9.78
CA ASP A 340 -28.44 -8.83 9.37
C ASP A 340 -29.37 -9.54 10.40
N VAL A 341 -29.16 -9.30 11.71
CA VAL A 341 -30.05 -9.86 12.75
C VAL A 341 -31.41 -9.18 12.79
N VAL A 342 -31.48 -7.86 12.57
CA VAL A 342 -32.74 -7.12 12.52
C VAL A 342 -33.57 -7.56 11.32
N GLU A 343 -32.95 -7.74 10.15
CA GLU A 343 -33.61 -8.28 8.96
C GLU A 343 -34.23 -9.67 9.26
N ALA A 344 -33.49 -10.54 9.93
CA ALA A 344 -33.96 -11.87 10.31
C ALA A 344 -35.13 -11.85 11.32
N CYS A 345 -35.29 -10.77 12.09
CA CYS A 345 -36.38 -10.58 13.05
C CYS A 345 -37.72 -10.19 12.40
N GLY A 346 -37.70 -9.72 11.14
CA GLY A 346 -38.86 -9.29 10.37
C GLY A 346 -39.53 -8.01 10.89
N ALA A 347 -40.62 -7.58 10.23
CA ALA A 347 -41.25 -6.26 10.40
C ALA A 347 -41.50 -5.83 11.85
N SER A 348 -41.86 -6.75 12.73
CA SER A 348 -42.07 -6.51 14.18
C SER A 348 -40.83 -6.04 14.95
N ALA A 349 -39.62 -6.13 14.38
CA ALA A 349 -38.42 -5.54 14.95
C ALA A 349 -38.44 -4.00 14.89
N HIS A 350 -39.28 -3.43 14.03
CA HIS A 350 -39.38 -1.99 13.77
C HIS A 350 -40.45 -1.26 14.59
N PHE A 351 -41.16 -1.93 15.51
CA PHE A 351 -41.97 -1.20 16.49
C PHE A 351 -41.06 -0.34 17.38
N LEU A 352 -41.50 0.88 17.71
CA LEU A 352 -40.68 1.85 18.45
C LEU A 352 -40.32 1.39 19.87
N ASP A 353 -41.13 0.51 20.46
CA ASP A 353 -40.88 -0.13 21.75
C ASP A 353 -39.89 -1.31 21.66
N ASN A 354 -39.49 -1.71 20.46
CA ASN A 354 -38.51 -2.77 20.25
C ASN A 354 -37.07 -2.22 20.29
N PRO A 355 -36.17 -2.77 21.11
CA PRO A 355 -34.78 -2.31 21.19
C PRO A 355 -33.97 -2.56 19.91
N LEU A 356 -34.33 -3.54 19.08
CA LEU A 356 -33.56 -3.91 17.88
C LEU A 356 -33.53 -2.80 16.82
N GLN A 357 -34.65 -2.14 16.55
CA GLN A 357 -34.64 -1.00 15.61
C GLN A 357 -33.89 0.21 16.14
N ARG A 358 -33.83 0.40 17.47
CA ARG A 358 -33.03 1.47 18.07
C ARG A 358 -31.55 1.19 17.89
N ALA A 359 -31.08 -0.03 18.17
CA ALA A 359 -29.71 -0.44 17.89
C ALA A 359 -29.34 -0.27 16.40
N LEU A 360 -30.25 -0.62 15.48
CA LEU A 360 -30.04 -0.39 14.05
C LEU A 360 -29.83 1.09 13.71
N ARG A 361 -30.71 1.97 14.19
CA ARG A 361 -30.61 3.41 13.95
C ARG A 361 -29.36 4.00 14.60
N ASP A 362 -29.10 3.65 15.86
CA ASP A 362 -27.93 4.10 16.62
C ASP A 362 -26.63 3.75 15.90
N LEU A 363 -26.43 2.50 15.49
CA LEU A 363 -25.21 2.10 14.78
C LEU A 363 -25.11 2.73 13.39
N ASN A 364 -26.22 2.90 12.67
CA ASN A 364 -26.20 3.60 11.38
C ASN A 364 -25.73 5.05 11.57
N THR A 365 -26.33 5.79 12.49
CA THR A 365 -25.96 7.19 12.77
C THR A 365 -24.54 7.32 13.30
N ALA A 366 -24.16 6.51 14.30
CA ALA A 366 -22.84 6.58 14.91
C ALA A 366 -21.71 6.16 13.96
N SER A 367 -21.97 5.23 13.03
CA SER A 367 -20.98 4.80 12.03
C SER A 367 -20.56 5.90 11.05
N CYS A 368 -21.32 6.99 10.98
CA CYS A 368 -21.00 8.16 10.16
C CYS A 368 -20.13 9.19 10.88
N HIS A 369 -19.69 8.91 12.11
CA HIS A 369 -18.74 9.77 12.82
C HIS A 369 -17.40 9.82 12.07
N THR A 370 -16.78 11.00 11.95
CA THR A 370 -15.56 11.21 11.14
C THR A 370 -14.38 10.31 11.54
N VAL A 371 -14.36 9.85 12.80
CA VAL A 371 -13.33 8.92 13.29
C VAL A 371 -13.41 7.53 12.63
N PHE A 372 -14.57 7.16 12.08
CA PHE A 372 -14.83 5.89 11.37
C PHE A 372 -14.95 6.06 9.86
N ASP A 373 -14.89 7.30 9.38
CA ASP A 373 -14.96 7.58 7.96
C ASP A 373 -13.76 6.92 7.29
N LEU A 374 -14.03 5.86 6.52
CA LEU A 374 -12.99 5.10 5.85
C LEU A 374 -12.35 5.94 4.75
N ASP A 375 -13.07 6.86 4.10
CA ASP A 375 -12.55 7.71 3.02
C ASP A 375 -11.64 8.81 3.56
N VAL A 376 -11.90 9.29 4.79
CA VAL A 376 -11.02 10.22 5.54
C VAL A 376 -9.92 9.47 6.31
N SER A 377 -10.15 8.21 6.67
CA SER A 377 -9.11 7.32 7.24
C SER A 377 -8.21 6.75 6.15
N SER A 378 -8.64 6.83 4.88
CA SER A 378 -7.90 6.46 3.67
C SER A 378 -7.62 7.66 2.75
N VAL A 379 -7.71 8.91 3.27
CA VAL A 379 -7.72 10.19 2.53
C VAL A 379 -7.45 10.03 1.03
N ALA A 380 -8.52 10.03 0.22
CA ALA A 380 -8.42 10.06 -1.23
C ALA A 380 -7.47 11.19 -1.67
N GLY A 381 -6.35 10.82 -2.29
CA GLY A 381 -5.27 11.72 -2.73
C GLY A 381 -3.91 11.49 -2.06
N VAL A 382 -3.86 10.77 -0.93
CA VAL A 382 -2.58 10.28 -0.38
C VAL A 382 -2.20 9.01 -1.12
N LYS A 383 -1.06 9.05 -1.82
CA LYS A 383 -0.46 7.87 -2.44
C LYS A 383 0.47 7.19 -1.46
N HIS A 384 0.32 5.88 -1.33
CA HIS A 384 1.21 4.99 -0.61
C HIS A 384 2.17 4.32 -1.59
N ILE A 385 3.29 3.84 -1.07
CA ILE A 385 4.21 3.01 -1.83
C ILE A 385 3.83 1.54 -1.67
N TYR A 386 3.68 0.85 -2.79
CA TYR A 386 3.49 -0.60 -2.85
C TYR A 386 4.65 -1.25 -3.60
N TRP A 387 5.10 -2.40 -3.11
CA TRP A 387 6.24 -3.16 -3.63
C TRP A 387 5.75 -4.38 -4.39
N GLY A 388 6.28 -4.60 -5.58
CA GLY A 388 5.92 -5.75 -6.38
C GLY A 388 6.99 -6.23 -7.33
N ASP A 389 6.60 -7.21 -8.12
CA ASP A 389 7.41 -7.85 -9.16
C ASP A 389 6.51 -8.18 -10.35
N LEU A 390 6.88 -7.71 -11.54
CA LEU A 390 6.05 -7.82 -12.74
C LEU A 390 6.65 -8.77 -13.79
N HIS A 391 7.74 -9.47 -13.45
CA HIS A 391 8.44 -10.37 -14.36
C HIS A 391 8.87 -11.63 -13.61
N VAL A 392 8.02 -12.66 -13.65
CA VAL A 392 8.22 -13.89 -12.88
C VAL A 392 7.81 -15.08 -13.73
N HIS A 393 8.70 -16.06 -13.87
CA HIS A 393 8.45 -17.30 -14.59
C HIS A 393 8.19 -18.45 -13.62
N SER A 394 7.16 -19.23 -13.95
CA SER A 394 6.68 -20.39 -13.20
C SER A 394 6.93 -21.68 -13.99
N GLY A 395 6.46 -22.81 -13.50
CA GLY A 395 6.50 -24.10 -14.20
C GLY A 395 5.63 -24.15 -15.46
N TYR A 396 4.91 -23.07 -15.79
CA TYR A 396 4.23 -22.92 -17.07
C TYR A 396 5.10 -22.24 -18.14
N SER A 397 6.23 -21.65 -17.77
CA SER A 397 7.23 -21.16 -18.70
C SER A 397 8.20 -22.28 -19.09
N LEU A 398 8.51 -22.40 -20.38
CA LEU A 398 9.32 -23.51 -20.90
C LEU A 398 10.77 -23.46 -20.43
N ASP A 399 11.35 -22.27 -20.31
CA ASP A 399 12.74 -22.07 -19.90
C ASP A 399 12.94 -22.13 -18.37
N ALA A 400 11.86 -21.99 -17.59
CA ALA A 400 11.82 -22.36 -16.18
C ALA A 400 11.62 -23.87 -16.01
N TRP A 401 10.61 -24.44 -16.67
CA TRP A 401 10.32 -25.88 -16.63
C TRP A 401 11.53 -26.71 -17.06
N GLY A 402 12.20 -26.32 -18.15
CA GLY A 402 13.37 -27.02 -18.67
C GLY A 402 14.50 -27.20 -17.65
N TYR A 403 14.57 -26.35 -16.63
CA TYR A 403 15.56 -26.43 -15.55
C TYR A 403 14.97 -26.92 -14.21
N GLY A 404 13.78 -27.52 -14.24
CA GLY A 404 13.20 -28.25 -13.12
C GLY A 404 12.20 -27.49 -12.28
N THR A 405 11.81 -26.28 -12.68
CA THR A 405 10.77 -25.51 -11.99
C THR A 405 9.40 -26.14 -12.22
N ALA A 406 8.82 -26.67 -11.14
CA ALA A 406 7.45 -27.20 -11.13
C ALA A 406 6.46 -26.30 -10.37
N THR A 407 6.94 -25.17 -9.83
CA THR A 407 6.14 -24.18 -9.10
C THR A 407 5.03 -23.64 -9.98
N THR A 408 3.75 -23.83 -9.63
CA THR A 408 2.64 -23.24 -10.41
C THR A 408 2.52 -21.73 -10.16
N PRO A 409 1.81 -20.97 -11.02
CA PRO A 409 1.51 -19.56 -10.75
C PRO A 409 0.88 -19.32 -9.37
N ALA A 410 -0.06 -20.17 -8.94
CA ALA A 410 -0.66 -20.08 -7.60
C ALA A 410 0.36 -20.24 -6.46
N GLN A 411 1.33 -21.14 -6.62
CA GLN A 411 2.41 -21.32 -5.65
C GLN A 411 3.38 -20.13 -5.67
N ALA A 412 3.67 -19.56 -6.85
CA ALA A 412 4.47 -18.35 -6.96
C ALA A 412 3.80 -17.15 -6.27
N TYR A 413 2.50 -16.94 -6.45
CA TYR A 413 1.75 -15.92 -5.69
C TYR A 413 1.69 -16.24 -4.19
N ALA A 414 1.59 -17.51 -3.79
CA ALA A 414 1.66 -17.87 -2.38
C ALA A 414 3.04 -17.55 -1.78
N PHE A 415 4.12 -17.79 -2.53
CA PHE A 415 5.47 -17.40 -2.16
C PHE A 415 5.61 -15.89 -1.99
N ALA A 416 5.04 -15.10 -2.91
CA ALA A 416 5.00 -13.65 -2.83
C ALA A 416 4.30 -13.14 -1.54
N LYS A 417 3.35 -13.92 -1.02
CA LYS A 417 2.65 -13.67 0.26
C LYS A 417 3.39 -14.23 1.49
N GLY A 418 4.58 -14.81 1.31
CA GLY A 418 5.43 -15.34 2.37
C GLY A 418 5.36 -16.86 2.59
N ALA A 419 4.58 -17.60 1.79
CA ALA A 419 4.56 -19.07 1.89
C ALA A 419 5.90 -19.68 1.42
N PRO A 420 6.34 -20.80 2.00
CA PRO A 420 7.54 -21.46 1.52
C PRO A 420 7.28 -22.23 0.22
N ILE A 421 8.28 -22.29 -0.66
CA ILE A 421 8.31 -23.20 -1.81
C ILE A 421 9.61 -24.02 -1.83
N THR A 422 9.56 -25.18 -2.45
CA THR A 422 10.74 -26.04 -2.66
C THR A 422 11.32 -25.79 -4.04
N LEU A 423 12.58 -25.35 -4.08
CA LEU A 423 13.31 -25.10 -5.31
C LEU A 423 13.72 -26.40 -6.01
N PRO A 424 13.97 -26.35 -7.32
CA PRO A 424 14.66 -27.43 -8.03
C PRO A 424 15.99 -27.74 -7.31
N GLY A 425 16.21 -29.01 -6.94
CA GLY A 425 17.34 -29.43 -6.10
C GLY A 425 17.01 -29.63 -4.61
N GLY A 426 15.79 -29.31 -4.16
CA GLY A 426 15.24 -29.77 -2.88
C GLY A 426 15.34 -28.80 -1.70
N ASN A 427 15.92 -27.61 -1.89
CA ASN A 427 15.98 -26.58 -0.85
C ASN A 427 14.64 -25.85 -0.73
N SER A 428 14.12 -25.71 0.48
CA SER A 428 12.95 -24.87 0.73
C SER A 428 13.38 -23.44 1.01
N VAL A 429 12.71 -22.47 0.37
CA VAL A 429 12.91 -21.04 0.58
C VAL A 429 11.58 -20.36 0.88
N SER A 430 11.63 -19.22 1.57
CA SER A 430 10.47 -18.37 1.88
C SER A 430 10.92 -16.92 1.89
N MET A 431 10.03 -16.02 1.50
CA MET A 431 10.34 -14.60 1.50
C MET A 431 10.05 -13.96 2.87
N PRO A 432 11.02 -13.30 3.53
CA PRO A 432 10.83 -12.72 4.86
C PRO A 432 9.93 -11.47 4.85
N ARG A 433 9.89 -10.75 3.71
CA ARG A 433 9.06 -9.57 3.51
C ARG A 433 8.11 -9.83 2.33
N PRO A 434 6.82 -10.12 2.57
CA PRO A 434 5.83 -10.27 1.49
C PRO A 434 5.81 -9.07 0.53
N LEU A 435 5.44 -9.33 -0.74
CA LEU A 435 5.13 -8.29 -1.71
C LEU A 435 3.70 -7.78 -1.51
N ASP A 436 3.44 -6.54 -1.95
CA ASP A 436 2.10 -5.97 -2.01
C ASP A 436 1.37 -6.40 -3.29
N PHE A 437 2.10 -6.58 -4.39
CA PHE A 437 1.54 -7.05 -5.66
C PHE A 437 2.51 -7.88 -6.51
N MET A 438 2.01 -8.68 -7.45
CA MET A 438 2.85 -9.46 -8.37
C MET A 438 2.15 -9.79 -9.69
N ALA A 439 2.91 -10.02 -10.76
CA ALA A 439 2.46 -10.70 -11.98
C ALA A 439 3.33 -11.93 -12.26
N VAL A 440 2.72 -13.03 -12.72
CA VAL A 440 3.44 -14.15 -13.34
C VAL A 440 3.33 -13.96 -14.84
N THR A 441 4.46 -13.97 -15.54
CA THR A 441 4.58 -13.62 -16.96
C THR A 441 5.23 -14.76 -17.71
N ASP A 442 4.62 -15.95 -17.65
CA ASP A 442 5.13 -17.09 -18.41
C ASP A 442 5.06 -16.84 -19.92
N HIS A 443 6.02 -17.40 -20.67
CA HIS A 443 6.11 -17.29 -22.12
C HIS A 443 4.89 -17.89 -22.85
N ALA A 444 4.14 -17.04 -23.56
CA ALA A 444 2.91 -17.43 -24.24
C ALA A 444 3.14 -18.39 -25.43
N GLU A 445 4.32 -18.36 -26.06
CA GLU A 445 4.69 -19.16 -27.24
C GLU A 445 4.52 -20.65 -27.01
N TRP A 446 4.70 -21.10 -25.76
CA TRP A 446 4.70 -22.52 -25.41
C TRP A 446 3.53 -22.92 -24.51
N PHE A 447 2.50 -22.09 -24.34
CA PHE A 447 1.31 -22.46 -23.55
C PHE A 447 0.67 -23.76 -24.03
N ASN A 448 0.56 -23.95 -25.35
CA ASN A 448 0.09 -25.20 -25.94
C ASN A 448 0.99 -26.39 -25.55
N LEU A 449 2.30 -26.27 -25.73
CA LEU A 449 3.29 -27.32 -25.53
C LEU A 449 3.38 -27.70 -24.06
N MET A 450 3.43 -26.70 -23.18
CA MET A 450 3.46 -26.89 -21.74
C MET A 450 2.19 -27.58 -21.25
N TYR A 451 1.02 -27.21 -21.77
CA TYR A 451 -0.22 -27.92 -21.43
C TYR A 451 -0.20 -29.38 -21.92
N VAL A 452 0.12 -29.63 -23.19
CA VAL A 452 0.08 -30.99 -23.77
C VAL A 452 1.14 -31.90 -23.17
N CYS A 453 2.39 -31.45 -23.09
CA CYS A 453 3.50 -32.30 -22.67
C CYS A 453 3.60 -32.48 -21.15
N THR A 454 2.91 -31.67 -20.35
CA THR A 454 2.86 -31.87 -18.88
C THR A 454 1.55 -32.51 -18.40
N ASP A 455 0.57 -32.73 -19.29
CA ASP A 455 -0.63 -33.51 -18.99
C ASP A 455 -0.30 -35.02 -18.97
N PRO A 456 -0.51 -35.73 -17.84
CA PRO A 456 -0.27 -37.17 -17.74
C PRO A 456 -1.04 -38.03 -18.76
N LEU A 457 -2.09 -37.50 -19.38
CA LEU A 457 -2.89 -38.20 -20.39
C LEU A 457 -2.39 -37.97 -21.84
N ALA A 458 -1.57 -36.94 -22.07
CA ALA A 458 -1.12 -36.52 -23.40
C ALA A 458 0.42 -36.45 -23.54
N SER A 459 1.17 -36.60 -22.44
CA SER A 459 2.64 -36.50 -22.40
C SER A 459 3.40 -37.61 -23.13
N ASP A 460 2.74 -38.72 -23.51
CA ASP A 460 3.36 -39.89 -24.16
C ASP A 460 3.74 -39.66 -25.65
N HIS A 461 3.49 -38.46 -26.19
CA HIS A 461 3.87 -38.14 -27.57
C HIS A 461 5.41 -38.02 -27.70
N PRO A 462 6.07 -38.63 -28.71
CA PRO A 462 7.54 -38.61 -28.82
C PRO A 462 8.17 -37.21 -28.87
N TYR A 463 7.42 -36.21 -29.34
CA TYR A 463 7.86 -34.81 -29.31
C TYR A 463 7.98 -34.24 -27.89
N CYS A 464 7.37 -34.84 -26.88
CA CYS A 464 7.42 -34.43 -25.47
C CYS A 464 8.57 -35.10 -24.68
N ASP A 465 9.23 -36.13 -25.23
CA ASP A 465 10.22 -36.94 -24.51
C ASP A 465 11.36 -36.08 -23.92
N ILE A 466 11.97 -35.21 -24.73
CA ILE A 466 13.08 -34.36 -24.23
C ILE A 466 12.55 -33.37 -23.19
N LEU A 467 11.38 -32.76 -23.42
CA LEU A 467 10.78 -31.79 -22.48
C LEU A 467 10.48 -32.42 -21.12
N THR A 468 10.07 -33.69 -21.08
CA THR A 468 9.67 -34.40 -19.85
C THR A 468 10.83 -35.12 -19.18
N GLU A 469 11.79 -35.67 -19.94
CA GLU A 469 12.92 -36.44 -19.40
C GLU A 469 14.16 -35.59 -19.08
N LYS A 470 14.30 -34.40 -19.70
CA LYS A 470 15.49 -33.54 -19.57
C LYS A 470 15.22 -32.25 -18.79
N ASN A 471 14.12 -32.17 -18.04
CA ASN A 471 13.71 -31.01 -17.24
C ASN A 471 14.42 -30.89 -15.87
N THR A 472 15.73 -31.11 -15.81
CA THR A 472 16.51 -30.91 -14.57
C THR A 472 17.46 -29.74 -14.76
N PRO A 473 17.96 -29.10 -13.67
CA PRO A 473 19.01 -28.11 -13.81
C PRO A 473 20.14 -28.63 -14.70
N GLN A 474 20.61 -29.87 -14.51
CA GLN A 474 21.73 -30.52 -15.21
C GLN A 474 21.51 -30.71 -16.71
N THR A 475 20.29 -31.08 -17.12
CA THR A 475 19.99 -31.47 -18.50
C THR A 475 19.19 -30.42 -19.28
N GLY A 476 18.71 -29.35 -18.63
CA GLY A 476 17.81 -28.36 -19.23
C GLY A 476 18.33 -27.63 -20.46
N THR A 477 19.65 -27.60 -20.66
CA THR A 477 20.24 -27.07 -21.91
C THR A 477 19.80 -27.86 -23.15
N GLU A 478 19.41 -29.13 -23.00
CA GLU A 478 18.82 -29.92 -24.08
C GLU A 478 17.40 -29.45 -24.41
N VAL A 479 16.57 -29.15 -23.39
CA VAL A 479 15.23 -28.57 -23.61
C VAL A 479 15.35 -27.22 -24.32
N PHE A 480 16.23 -26.35 -23.81
CA PHE A 480 16.45 -25.02 -24.40
C PHE A 480 16.90 -25.11 -25.87
N ARG A 481 17.83 -26.00 -26.19
CA ARG A 481 18.34 -26.16 -27.56
C ARG A 481 17.29 -26.72 -28.53
N ASN A 482 16.48 -27.67 -28.09
CA ASN A 482 15.55 -28.40 -28.98
C ASN A 482 14.20 -27.72 -29.13
N TYR A 483 13.76 -26.92 -28.16
CA TYR A 483 12.44 -26.29 -28.19
C TYR A 483 12.49 -24.76 -28.21
N VAL A 484 13.32 -24.13 -27.38
CA VAL A 484 13.35 -22.66 -27.26
C VAL A 484 14.03 -22.01 -28.46
N LEU A 485 15.31 -22.33 -28.72
CA LEU A 485 16.08 -21.73 -29.81
C LEU A 485 15.38 -21.81 -31.18
N PRO A 486 14.88 -22.96 -31.66
CA PRO A 486 14.30 -23.04 -33.00
C PRO A 486 12.97 -22.28 -33.15
N THR A 487 12.26 -21.95 -32.08
CA THR A 487 10.92 -21.33 -32.19
C THR A 487 10.94 -19.82 -32.05
N ILE A 488 11.88 -19.22 -31.32
CA ILE A 488 11.91 -17.76 -31.09
C ILE A 488 13.04 -17.01 -31.80
N THR A 489 14.02 -17.71 -32.39
CA THR A 489 15.15 -17.07 -33.07
C THR A 489 14.95 -16.79 -34.56
N GLU A 490 13.91 -17.38 -35.15
CA GLU A 490 13.55 -17.14 -36.55
C GLU A 490 12.69 -15.89 -36.68
N ALA A 491 12.96 -15.03 -37.68
CA ALA A 491 12.13 -13.85 -37.95
C ALA A 491 10.69 -14.19 -38.40
N GLN A 492 10.47 -15.43 -38.88
CA GLN A 492 9.17 -15.95 -39.29
C GLN A 492 8.99 -17.36 -38.69
N PRO A 493 8.76 -17.44 -37.38
CA PRO A 493 8.66 -18.71 -36.67
C PRO A 493 7.53 -19.59 -37.24
N GLN A 494 7.76 -20.90 -37.24
CA GLN A 494 6.79 -21.90 -37.66
C GLN A 494 6.22 -22.65 -36.45
N PRO A 495 4.98 -23.18 -36.53
CA PRO A 495 4.45 -24.04 -35.49
C PRO A 495 5.39 -25.21 -35.16
N THR A 496 5.37 -25.69 -33.92
CA THR A 496 6.15 -26.86 -33.54
C THR A 496 5.67 -28.11 -34.31
N PRO A 497 6.52 -29.12 -34.55
CA PRO A 497 6.11 -30.36 -35.22
C PRO A 497 4.86 -31.00 -34.61
N LEU A 498 4.70 -30.95 -33.28
CA LEU A 498 3.49 -31.42 -32.59
C LEU A 498 2.24 -30.63 -33.02
N CYS A 499 2.34 -29.30 -33.12
CA CYS A 499 1.20 -28.46 -33.49
C CYS A 499 0.93 -28.44 -35.01
N GLU A 500 1.91 -28.79 -35.84
CA GLU A 500 1.68 -29.10 -37.25
C GLU A 500 0.90 -30.41 -37.41
N GLU A 501 1.24 -31.44 -36.63
CA GLU A 501 0.56 -32.74 -36.67
C GLU A 501 -0.85 -32.67 -36.04
N GLN A 502 -0.99 -31.94 -34.93
CA GLN A 502 -2.22 -31.89 -34.10
C GLN A 502 -2.69 -30.45 -33.84
N PRO A 503 -3.10 -29.70 -34.88
CA PRO A 503 -3.41 -28.27 -34.76
C PRO A 503 -4.60 -27.97 -33.85
N GLU A 504 -5.66 -28.80 -33.90
CA GLU A 504 -6.84 -28.61 -33.04
C GLU A 504 -6.52 -28.84 -31.56
N LEU A 505 -5.66 -29.82 -31.26
CA LEU A 505 -5.18 -30.08 -29.90
C LEU A 505 -4.40 -28.86 -29.39
N CYS A 506 -3.40 -28.39 -30.13
CA CYS A 506 -2.60 -27.24 -29.71
C CYS A 506 -3.43 -25.96 -29.54
N ALA A 507 -4.40 -25.69 -30.43
CA ALA A 507 -5.29 -24.54 -30.29
C ALA A 507 -6.12 -24.62 -29.00
N SER A 508 -6.68 -25.79 -28.68
CA SER A 508 -7.45 -25.99 -27.44
C SER A 508 -6.57 -25.93 -26.19
N ALA A 509 -5.35 -26.46 -26.26
CA ALA A 509 -4.36 -26.46 -25.19
C ALA A 509 -3.90 -25.04 -24.87
N HIS A 510 -3.65 -24.21 -25.87
CA HIS A 510 -3.28 -22.79 -25.70
C HIS A 510 -4.34 -22.02 -24.92
N LEU A 511 -5.61 -22.13 -25.34
CA LEU A 511 -6.72 -21.45 -24.67
C LEU A 511 -6.92 -21.96 -23.24
N THR A 512 -6.80 -23.27 -23.03
CA THR A 512 -6.96 -23.86 -21.70
C THR A 512 -5.84 -23.44 -20.76
N GLN A 513 -4.60 -23.39 -21.24
CA GLN A 513 -3.47 -22.93 -20.46
C GLN A 513 -3.60 -21.44 -20.12
N TRP A 514 -4.04 -20.61 -21.08
CA TRP A 514 -4.31 -19.21 -20.83
C TRP A 514 -5.39 -19.03 -19.75
N GLN A 515 -6.46 -19.81 -19.81
CA GLN A 515 -7.49 -19.81 -18.76
C GLN A 515 -6.92 -20.20 -17.39
N ARG A 516 -6.03 -21.20 -17.31
CA ARG A 516 -5.36 -21.59 -16.04
C ARG A 516 -4.49 -20.50 -15.44
N VAL A 517 -3.87 -19.66 -16.28
CA VAL A 517 -3.11 -18.48 -15.82
C VAL A 517 -4.08 -17.45 -15.25
N GLN A 518 -5.16 -17.14 -15.96
CA GLN A 518 -6.20 -16.21 -15.51
C GLN A 518 -6.82 -16.65 -14.18
N ASP A 519 -7.22 -17.91 -14.07
CA ASP A 519 -7.88 -18.45 -12.88
C ASP A 519 -6.98 -18.33 -11.64
N GLN A 520 -5.70 -18.73 -11.76
CA GLN A 520 -4.76 -18.68 -10.63
C GLN A 520 -4.39 -17.24 -10.25
N ALA A 521 -4.26 -16.34 -11.23
CA ALA A 521 -4.05 -14.92 -10.95
C ALA A 521 -5.29 -14.31 -10.28
N ASN A 522 -6.51 -14.63 -10.72
CA ASN A 522 -7.74 -14.12 -10.12
C ASN A 522 -8.00 -14.67 -8.72
N GLU A 523 -7.74 -15.96 -8.48
CA GLU A 523 -7.86 -16.58 -7.15
C GLU A 523 -6.84 -16.03 -6.15
N ALA A 524 -5.64 -15.67 -6.62
CA ALA A 524 -4.61 -15.09 -5.76
C ALA A 524 -4.90 -13.64 -5.34
N ASN A 525 -5.79 -12.93 -6.05
CA ASN A 525 -6.03 -11.50 -5.88
C ASN A 525 -6.91 -11.25 -4.64
N ASP A 526 -6.34 -10.58 -3.64
CA ASP A 526 -6.99 -10.23 -2.39
C ASP A 526 -6.88 -8.71 -2.17
N PRO A 527 -7.77 -7.90 -2.78
CA PRO A 527 -7.68 -6.45 -2.77
C PRO A 527 -7.44 -5.87 -1.37
N CYS A 528 -6.60 -4.84 -1.30
CA CYS A 528 -6.08 -4.21 -0.08
C CYS A 528 -5.02 -5.02 0.68
N SER A 529 -4.94 -6.34 0.52
CA SER A 529 -3.90 -7.18 1.14
C SER A 529 -2.81 -7.62 0.17
N PHE A 530 -3.17 -8.08 -1.02
CA PHE A 530 -2.26 -8.52 -2.06
C PHE A 530 -2.92 -8.43 -3.45
N THR A 531 -2.31 -7.71 -4.38
CA THR A 531 -2.81 -7.60 -5.76
C THR A 531 -2.04 -8.54 -6.69
N SER A 532 -2.72 -9.45 -7.37
CA SER A 532 -2.14 -10.23 -8.47
C SER A 532 -2.66 -9.75 -9.81
N PHE A 533 -1.79 -9.61 -10.80
CA PHE A 533 -2.18 -9.27 -12.18
C PHE A 533 -2.29 -10.51 -13.06
N VAL A 534 -3.27 -10.49 -13.97
CA VAL A 534 -3.32 -11.42 -15.10
C VAL A 534 -2.30 -10.94 -16.13
N ALA A 535 -1.37 -11.80 -16.53
CA ALA A 535 -0.26 -11.42 -17.38
C ALA A 535 0.36 -12.62 -18.12
N PHE A 536 1.15 -12.34 -19.15
CA PHE A 536 2.00 -13.30 -19.86
C PHE A 536 3.19 -12.56 -20.50
N GLU A 537 4.21 -13.30 -20.94
CA GLU A 537 5.30 -12.73 -21.75
C GLU A 537 5.13 -13.08 -23.24
N TRP A 538 5.40 -12.10 -24.10
CA TRP A 538 5.59 -12.25 -25.54
C TRP A 538 7.09 -12.20 -25.86
N SER A 539 7.62 -13.24 -26.47
CA SER A 539 9.06 -13.52 -26.45
C SER A 539 9.65 -13.69 -27.85
N ALA A 540 10.07 -12.56 -28.41
CA ALA A 540 10.78 -12.50 -29.68
C ALA A 540 12.30 -12.38 -29.51
N THR A 541 13.06 -13.25 -30.17
CA THR A 541 14.53 -13.15 -30.23
C THR A 541 15.08 -13.32 -31.66
N PRO A 542 14.49 -12.66 -32.69
CA PRO A 542 14.88 -12.86 -34.08
C PRO A 542 16.36 -12.57 -34.31
N ASP A 543 17.02 -13.42 -35.08
CA ASP A 543 18.46 -13.34 -35.35
C ASP A 543 19.31 -13.28 -34.07
N TYR A 544 18.82 -13.93 -33.01
CA TYR A 544 19.41 -13.92 -31.68
C TYR A 544 19.49 -12.51 -31.06
N SER A 545 18.47 -11.68 -31.23
CA SER A 545 18.44 -10.32 -30.64
C SER A 545 17.21 -10.15 -29.76
N HIS A 546 17.38 -9.92 -28.45
CA HIS A 546 16.26 -9.92 -27.50
C HIS A 546 15.27 -8.77 -27.76
N ASN A 547 14.00 -9.13 -27.78
CA ASN A 547 12.90 -8.22 -28.03
C ASN A 547 11.65 -8.74 -27.31
N HIS A 548 11.74 -8.98 -26.00
CA HIS A 548 10.62 -9.53 -25.21
C HIS A 548 9.73 -8.42 -24.64
N ARG A 549 8.49 -8.74 -24.28
CA ARG A 549 7.57 -7.87 -23.52
C ARG A 549 6.73 -8.65 -22.53
N ASN A 550 6.61 -8.12 -21.32
CA ASN A 550 5.59 -8.54 -20.36
C ASN A 550 4.28 -7.79 -20.62
N LEU A 551 3.19 -8.53 -20.81
CA LEU A 551 1.84 -7.99 -21.03
C LEU A 551 1.07 -8.06 -19.72
N ILE A 552 0.77 -6.89 -19.14
CA ILE A 552 0.08 -6.78 -17.85
C ILE A 552 -1.33 -6.23 -18.07
N PHE A 553 -2.37 -6.97 -17.66
CA PHE A 553 -3.76 -6.54 -17.80
C PHE A 553 -4.28 -5.80 -16.57
N ALA A 554 -5.13 -4.80 -16.78
CA ALA A 554 -5.69 -3.96 -15.72
C ALA A 554 -6.67 -4.68 -14.79
N ASN A 555 -7.33 -5.73 -15.28
CA ASN A 555 -8.39 -6.45 -14.59
C ASN A 555 -8.55 -7.87 -15.18
N ASP A 556 -9.63 -8.56 -14.80
CA ASP A 556 -9.96 -9.91 -15.25
C ASP A 556 -10.64 -9.98 -16.63
N ASN A 557 -10.99 -8.84 -17.23
CA ASN A 557 -11.44 -8.75 -18.61
C ASN A 557 -10.23 -8.60 -19.54
N VAL A 558 -9.74 -9.75 -20.02
CA VAL A 558 -8.52 -9.89 -20.82
C VAL A 558 -8.80 -10.38 -22.24
N THR A 559 -7.77 -10.50 -23.07
CA THR A 559 -7.88 -11.07 -24.41
C THR A 559 -8.37 -12.53 -24.36
N PRO A 560 -9.29 -12.96 -25.25
CA PRO A 560 -9.73 -14.36 -25.34
C PRO A 560 -8.61 -15.39 -25.54
N ASP A 561 -7.53 -15.02 -26.21
CA ASP A 561 -6.29 -15.79 -26.29
C ASP A 561 -5.09 -14.95 -25.79
N ALA A 562 -3.93 -15.58 -25.57
CA ALA A 562 -2.69 -14.85 -25.29
C ALA A 562 -1.88 -14.70 -26.60
N PRO A 563 -1.82 -13.51 -27.24
CA PRO A 563 -1.00 -13.29 -28.43
C PRO A 563 0.49 -13.57 -28.17
N ASP A 564 1.10 -14.44 -28.98
CA ASP A 564 2.50 -14.87 -28.87
C ASP A 564 3.33 -14.53 -30.11
N TYR A 565 4.66 -14.63 -30.00
CA TYR A 565 5.60 -14.33 -31.08
C TYR A 565 5.43 -15.25 -32.29
N MET A 566 5.11 -16.53 -32.07
CA MET A 566 4.96 -17.52 -33.15
C MET A 566 3.83 -17.15 -34.11
N ARG A 567 2.73 -16.57 -33.59
CA ARG A 567 1.58 -16.13 -34.39
C ARG A 567 1.67 -14.65 -34.81
N TYR A 568 2.30 -13.82 -34.00
CA TYR A 568 2.40 -12.37 -34.21
C TYR A 568 3.87 -11.91 -34.13
N PRO A 569 4.68 -12.13 -35.18
CA PRO A 569 6.14 -12.09 -35.09
C PRO A 569 6.79 -10.70 -35.12
N THR A 570 6.05 -9.64 -34.77
CA THR A 570 6.60 -8.28 -34.60
C THR A 570 5.83 -7.53 -33.50
N PRO A 571 6.45 -6.54 -32.83
CA PRO A 571 5.74 -5.68 -31.87
C PRO A 571 4.52 -5.00 -32.50
N HIS A 572 4.63 -4.54 -33.75
CA HIS A 572 3.50 -3.95 -34.47
C HIS A 572 2.32 -4.92 -34.62
N LYS A 573 2.57 -6.19 -34.99
CA LYS A 573 1.51 -7.21 -35.11
C LYS A 573 0.91 -7.57 -33.76
N LEU A 574 1.73 -7.62 -32.70
CA LEU A 574 1.25 -7.78 -31.33
C LEU A 574 0.29 -6.65 -30.96
N TRP A 575 0.68 -5.39 -31.15
CA TRP A 575 -0.18 -4.24 -30.81
C TRP A 575 -1.45 -4.18 -31.66
N GLN A 576 -1.39 -4.52 -32.94
CA GLN A 576 -2.59 -4.65 -33.79
C GLN A 576 -3.56 -5.70 -33.25
N GLU A 577 -3.03 -6.82 -32.76
CA GLU A 577 -3.85 -7.87 -32.17
C GLU A 577 -4.46 -7.40 -30.83
N LEU A 578 -3.69 -6.69 -30.01
CA LEU A 578 -4.21 -6.06 -28.79
C LEU A 578 -5.30 -5.02 -29.11
N GLU A 579 -5.13 -4.17 -30.13
CA GLU A 579 -6.19 -3.23 -30.54
C GLU A 579 -7.46 -3.93 -31.03
N ARG A 580 -7.32 -5.11 -31.64
CA ARG A 580 -8.45 -5.90 -32.11
C ARG A 580 -9.23 -6.53 -30.94
N GLN A 581 -8.54 -6.94 -29.88
CA GLN A 581 -9.10 -7.77 -28.81
C GLN A 581 -9.33 -7.05 -27.47
N CYS A 582 -8.51 -6.06 -27.14
CA CYS A 582 -8.42 -5.43 -25.83
C CYS A 582 -8.39 -3.90 -25.95
N LEU A 583 -9.55 -3.28 -25.78
CA LEU A 583 -9.70 -1.83 -25.82
C LEU A 583 -10.34 -1.32 -24.52
N PRO A 584 -9.86 -0.20 -23.94
CA PRO A 584 -10.38 0.32 -22.67
C PRO A 584 -11.89 0.59 -22.68
N GLU A 585 -12.44 1.02 -23.81
CA GLU A 585 -13.88 1.22 -24.02
C GLU A 585 -14.71 -0.07 -23.88
N ASN A 586 -14.09 -1.23 -24.06
CA ASN A 586 -14.70 -2.55 -23.86
C ASN A 586 -14.35 -3.13 -22.47
N GLY A 587 -13.72 -2.34 -21.60
CA GLY A 587 -13.31 -2.72 -20.25
C GLY A 587 -12.01 -3.52 -20.15
N CYS A 588 -11.26 -3.69 -21.25
CA CYS A 588 -9.96 -4.37 -21.27
C CYS A 588 -8.85 -3.33 -21.46
N ASP A 589 -7.87 -3.29 -20.58
CA ASP A 589 -6.74 -2.37 -20.70
C ASP A 589 -5.46 -3.14 -20.36
N VAL A 590 -4.39 -2.88 -21.10
CA VAL A 590 -3.15 -3.65 -21.07
C VAL A 590 -1.97 -2.74 -21.36
N ILE A 591 -0.86 -3.00 -20.67
CA ILE A 591 0.44 -2.39 -20.99
C ILE A 591 1.43 -3.49 -21.41
N ALA A 592 2.36 -3.13 -22.28
CA ALA A 592 3.49 -3.94 -22.67
C ALA A 592 4.76 -3.36 -22.05
N ILE A 593 5.56 -4.19 -21.39
CA ILE A 593 6.80 -3.77 -20.73
C ILE A 593 7.97 -4.45 -21.41
N PRO A 594 8.68 -3.78 -22.34
CA PRO A 594 9.92 -4.29 -22.87
C PRO A 594 10.98 -4.44 -21.77
N HIS A 595 11.78 -5.50 -21.87
CA HIS A 595 12.88 -5.81 -20.97
C HIS A 595 14.09 -6.36 -21.73
N ASN A 596 15.21 -6.56 -21.03
CA ASN A 596 16.48 -7.08 -21.54
C ASN A 596 17.03 -6.27 -22.70
N THR A 597 16.90 -4.95 -22.63
CA THR A 597 17.34 -4.08 -23.71
C THR A 597 18.86 -4.12 -23.87
N ASN A 598 19.60 -4.47 -22.81
CA ASN A 598 21.02 -4.82 -22.84
C ASN A 598 21.35 -6.03 -23.75
N MET A 599 20.40 -6.95 -23.94
CA MET A 599 20.54 -8.13 -24.80
C MET A 599 19.93 -7.95 -26.20
N GLY A 600 19.40 -6.77 -26.50
CA GLY A 600 18.66 -6.47 -27.73
C GLY A 600 19.50 -5.96 -28.90
N ASP A 601 20.83 -5.91 -28.79
CA ASP A 601 21.77 -5.41 -29.80
C ASP A 601 21.39 -4.05 -30.43
N GLY A 602 20.63 -3.21 -29.71
CA GLY A 602 20.12 -1.92 -30.21
C GLY A 602 18.94 -1.99 -31.19
N LYS A 603 18.32 -3.17 -31.38
CA LYS A 603 17.26 -3.41 -32.37
C LYS A 603 15.85 -3.38 -31.80
N SER A 604 15.68 -3.37 -30.48
CA SER A 604 14.37 -3.52 -29.82
C SER A 604 13.45 -2.30 -29.96
N PHE A 605 14.01 -1.14 -30.33
CA PHE A 605 13.32 0.14 -30.48
C PHE A 605 13.80 0.86 -31.74
N ASP A 606 12.91 1.04 -32.71
CA ASP A 606 13.18 1.83 -33.91
C ASP A 606 12.22 3.02 -33.92
N VAL A 607 12.71 4.21 -33.55
CA VAL A 607 11.87 5.43 -33.55
C VAL A 607 12.22 6.38 -34.69
N GLU A 608 13.27 6.05 -35.44
CA GLU A 608 13.79 6.86 -36.52
C GLU A 608 13.14 6.51 -37.85
N THR A 609 12.72 5.25 -38.03
CA THR A 609 12.18 4.72 -39.29
C THR A 609 10.75 4.18 -39.22
N GLU A 610 10.25 3.81 -38.04
CA GLU A 610 8.85 3.40 -37.83
C GLU A 610 7.85 4.48 -38.31
N SER A 611 6.72 4.01 -38.84
CA SER A 611 5.65 4.89 -39.30
C SER A 611 4.94 5.61 -38.14
N PRO A 612 4.25 6.74 -38.38
CA PRO A 612 3.51 7.44 -37.34
C PRO A 612 2.50 6.55 -36.59
N ASP A 613 1.86 5.61 -37.29
CA ASP A 613 0.92 4.65 -36.69
C ASP A 613 1.63 3.66 -35.75
N GLU A 614 2.81 3.16 -36.12
CA GLU A 614 3.64 2.30 -35.26
C GLU A 614 4.09 3.03 -34.00
N LEU A 615 4.54 4.28 -34.14
CA LEU A 615 4.96 5.11 -33.02
C LEU A 615 3.79 5.42 -32.06
N ALA A 616 2.59 5.65 -32.59
CA ALA A 616 1.39 5.87 -31.78
C ALA A 616 1.00 4.62 -30.98
N LEU A 617 1.05 3.43 -31.60
CA LEU A 617 0.81 2.17 -30.91
C LEU A 617 1.85 1.90 -29.83
N ARG A 618 3.13 2.18 -30.11
CA ARG A 618 4.20 2.09 -29.11
C ARG A 618 3.92 2.98 -27.91
N ALA A 619 3.62 4.27 -28.14
CA ALA A 619 3.32 5.23 -27.08
C ALA A 619 2.12 4.83 -26.20
N ARG A 620 1.17 4.09 -26.79
CA ARG A 620 -0.04 3.57 -26.12
C ARG A 620 0.28 2.39 -25.22
N TYR A 621 0.99 1.38 -25.73
CA TYR A 621 1.19 0.11 -25.04
C TYR A 621 2.50 0.06 -24.23
N GLU A 622 3.61 0.56 -24.78
CA GLU A 622 4.91 0.58 -24.11
C GLU A 622 5.04 1.82 -23.22
N ARG A 623 4.40 1.76 -22.05
CA ARG A 623 4.40 2.86 -21.07
C ARG A 623 5.57 2.80 -20.09
N LEU A 624 6.14 1.62 -19.91
CA LEU A 624 7.18 1.30 -18.94
C LEU A 624 8.30 0.52 -19.62
N VAL A 625 9.49 0.54 -19.05
CA VAL A 625 10.62 -0.30 -19.44
C VAL A 625 11.28 -0.89 -18.20
N GLU A 626 11.64 -2.17 -18.28
CA GLU A 626 12.40 -2.83 -17.23
C GLU A 626 13.88 -2.50 -17.37
N ILE A 627 14.42 -1.81 -16.36
CA ILE A 627 15.81 -1.36 -16.36
C ILE A 627 16.76 -2.38 -15.75
N HIS A 628 16.28 -3.27 -14.89
CA HIS A 628 17.12 -4.18 -14.11
C HIS A 628 16.40 -5.48 -13.75
N GLN A 629 17.13 -6.58 -13.90
CA GLN A 629 16.69 -7.96 -13.62
C GLN A 629 17.90 -8.92 -13.47
N GLU A 630 17.68 -10.20 -13.17
CA GLU A 630 18.74 -11.21 -12.95
C GLU A 630 19.84 -11.32 -14.04
N LYS A 631 19.55 -11.02 -15.31
CA LYS A 631 20.42 -10.98 -16.51
C LYS A 631 21.04 -9.58 -16.71
N GLY A 632 21.14 -8.80 -15.64
CA GLY A 632 21.91 -7.56 -15.56
C GLY A 632 21.09 -6.27 -15.62
N ASN A 633 21.82 -5.17 -15.72
CA ASN A 633 21.31 -3.81 -15.76
C ASN A 633 21.33 -3.22 -17.18
N SER A 634 20.26 -2.50 -17.52
CA SER A 634 20.04 -1.82 -18.81
C SER A 634 20.00 -0.30 -18.69
N GLU A 635 20.40 0.29 -17.54
CA GLU A 635 20.37 1.75 -17.37
C GLU A 635 21.20 2.49 -18.43
N CYS A 636 22.50 2.21 -18.49
CA CYS A 636 23.42 2.87 -19.41
C CYS A 636 24.61 1.99 -19.76
N LEU A 637 25.20 2.29 -20.92
CA LEU A 637 26.49 1.77 -21.36
C LEU A 637 27.40 2.97 -21.65
N SER A 638 28.66 2.92 -21.22
CA SER A 638 29.63 3.99 -21.47
C SER A 638 29.89 4.17 -22.97
N GLY A 639 30.37 5.35 -23.38
CA GLY A 639 30.80 5.55 -24.76
C GLY A 639 31.95 4.63 -25.15
N PHE A 640 32.08 4.33 -26.45
CA PHE A 640 33.10 3.38 -26.91
C PHE A 640 34.51 3.75 -26.42
N GLY A 641 35.19 2.78 -25.79
CA GLY A 641 36.52 2.96 -25.21
C GLY A 641 36.58 3.83 -23.95
N GLN A 642 35.44 4.26 -23.40
CA GLN A 642 35.34 5.02 -22.15
C GLN A 642 34.89 4.10 -21.00
N THR A 643 35.23 4.50 -19.77
CA THR A 643 34.79 3.82 -18.55
C THR A 643 33.99 4.78 -17.70
N ASP A 644 32.78 4.38 -17.33
CA ASP A 644 31.94 5.03 -16.33
C ASP A 644 31.60 3.99 -15.27
N GLU A 645 32.12 4.18 -14.04
CA GLU A 645 31.96 3.22 -12.95
C GLU A 645 30.49 2.96 -12.61
N ASP A 646 29.62 3.98 -12.74
CA ASP A 646 28.21 3.83 -12.41
C ASP A 646 27.42 3.10 -13.51
N CYS A 647 27.89 3.15 -14.77
CA CYS A 647 27.32 2.37 -15.89
C CYS A 647 27.85 0.92 -15.94
N ASN A 648 28.88 0.58 -15.17
CA ASN A 648 29.40 -0.78 -15.05
C ASN A 648 28.67 -1.63 -14.00
N PHE A 649 27.59 -1.12 -13.41
CA PHE A 649 26.79 -1.86 -12.43
C PHE A 649 26.05 -3.03 -13.05
N GLU A 650 26.29 -4.25 -12.55
CA GLU A 650 25.65 -5.50 -13.00
C GLU A 650 25.59 -5.59 -14.53
N LEU A 651 26.69 -5.22 -15.19
CA LEU A 651 26.77 -5.11 -16.64
C LEU A 651 26.86 -6.51 -17.26
N TYR A 652 25.86 -6.85 -18.08
CA TYR A 652 25.81 -8.12 -18.80
C TYR A 652 25.79 -7.87 -20.31
N LEU A 653 26.88 -8.22 -20.99
CA LEU A 653 27.09 -7.95 -22.42
C LEU A 653 26.84 -9.20 -23.27
N THR A 654 26.03 -9.04 -24.32
CA THR A 654 25.76 -10.11 -25.28
C THR A 654 25.83 -9.60 -26.72
N LYS A 655 26.45 -10.37 -27.61
CA LYS A 655 26.47 -10.11 -29.06
C LYS A 655 25.64 -11.17 -29.77
N ASN A 656 24.55 -10.77 -30.41
CA ASN A 656 23.56 -11.70 -30.93
C ASN A 656 23.13 -12.69 -29.81
N SER A 657 22.80 -12.16 -28.63
CA SER A 657 22.41 -12.94 -27.43
C SER A 657 23.41 -14.00 -26.96
N VAL A 658 24.66 -13.95 -27.42
CA VAL A 658 25.76 -14.78 -26.93
C VAL A 658 26.62 -13.95 -25.98
N PRO A 659 26.88 -14.41 -24.74
CA PRO A 659 27.76 -13.71 -23.81
C PRO A 659 29.12 -13.37 -24.45
N THR A 660 29.56 -12.12 -24.29
CA THR A 660 30.81 -11.62 -24.87
C THR A 660 31.45 -10.58 -23.95
N ALA A 661 32.68 -10.18 -24.25
CA ALA A 661 33.38 -9.07 -23.60
C ALA A 661 33.35 -7.80 -24.46
N ALA A 662 33.66 -6.66 -23.85
CA ALA A 662 33.64 -5.35 -24.50
C ALA A 662 34.60 -5.23 -25.69
N ASP A 663 35.75 -5.92 -25.64
CA ASP A 663 36.71 -6.00 -26.75
C ASP A 663 36.22 -6.84 -27.95
N GLY A 664 35.08 -7.51 -27.81
CA GLY A 664 34.38 -8.22 -28.89
C GLY A 664 33.56 -7.33 -29.84
N TYR A 665 33.46 -6.02 -29.55
CA TYR A 665 32.71 -5.05 -30.35
C TYR A 665 33.62 -4.07 -31.08
N VAL A 666 33.18 -3.67 -32.28
CA VAL A 666 33.68 -2.43 -32.92
C VAL A 666 32.82 -1.24 -32.50
N GLU A 667 33.36 -0.03 -32.66
CA GLU A 667 32.70 1.23 -32.29
C GLU A 667 31.25 1.32 -32.79
N ALA A 668 31.01 0.98 -34.06
CA ALA A 668 29.67 1.02 -34.64
C ALA A 668 28.68 0.04 -33.97
N GLU A 669 29.13 -1.18 -33.66
CA GLU A 669 28.29 -2.18 -32.98
C GLU A 669 28.05 -1.77 -31.51
N TRP A 670 29.06 -1.18 -30.86
CA TRP A 670 28.97 -0.71 -29.48
C TRP A 670 27.97 0.44 -29.34
N GLU A 671 28.06 1.46 -30.20
CA GLU A 671 27.14 2.59 -30.18
C GLU A 671 25.73 2.17 -30.60
N GLN A 672 25.59 1.18 -31.49
CA GLN A 672 24.31 0.55 -31.78
C GLN A 672 23.73 -0.12 -30.53
N MET A 673 24.49 -0.97 -29.84
CA MET A 673 24.04 -1.61 -28.60
C MET A 673 23.71 -0.57 -27.51
N ARG A 674 24.56 0.44 -27.33
CA ARG A 674 24.34 1.57 -26.42
C ARG A 674 23.02 2.29 -26.71
N SER A 675 22.59 2.36 -27.97
CA SER A 675 21.31 2.96 -28.36
C SER A 675 20.07 2.24 -27.81
N GLY A 676 20.22 0.99 -27.35
CA GLY A 676 19.19 0.19 -26.70
C GLY A 676 19.14 0.32 -25.18
N TYR A 677 20.13 0.93 -24.53
CA TYR A 677 20.10 1.14 -23.08
C TYR A 677 19.10 2.24 -22.70
N VAL A 678 18.44 2.10 -21.55
CA VAL A 678 17.29 2.94 -21.16
C VAL A 678 17.61 4.42 -21.20
N ARG A 679 18.77 4.86 -20.69
CA ARG A 679 19.18 6.28 -20.74
C ARG A 679 19.21 6.82 -22.18
N ARG A 680 19.72 6.02 -23.13
CA ARG A 680 19.79 6.41 -24.54
C ARG A 680 18.43 6.30 -25.25
N LEU A 681 17.58 5.36 -24.84
CA LEU A 681 16.19 5.29 -25.31
C LEU A 681 15.39 6.54 -24.94
N LEU A 682 15.50 7.01 -23.70
CA LEU A 682 14.82 8.23 -23.24
C LEU A 682 15.25 9.46 -24.07
N LEU A 683 16.55 9.56 -24.39
CA LEU A 683 17.09 10.60 -25.28
C LEU A 683 16.54 10.51 -26.70
N ARG A 684 16.51 9.31 -27.28
CA ARG A 684 15.89 9.07 -28.61
C ARG A 684 14.41 9.41 -28.60
N GLY A 685 13.73 9.28 -27.47
CA GLY A 685 12.36 9.77 -27.26
C GLY A 685 12.21 11.28 -27.43
N LEU A 686 13.14 12.08 -26.90
CA LEU A 686 13.15 13.55 -27.10
C LEU A 686 13.35 13.91 -28.59
N TYR A 687 14.22 13.17 -29.28
CA TYR A 687 14.41 13.34 -30.73
C TYR A 687 13.15 13.00 -31.53
N ALA A 688 12.48 11.88 -31.21
CA ALA A 688 11.21 11.49 -31.81
C ALA A 688 10.12 12.55 -31.55
N TYR A 689 10.04 13.06 -30.32
CA TYR A 689 9.14 14.16 -29.95
C TYR A 689 9.35 15.40 -30.83
N GLN A 690 10.59 15.87 -30.98
CA GLN A 690 10.89 17.05 -31.80
C GLN A 690 10.50 16.82 -33.28
N ARG A 691 10.73 15.61 -33.81
CA ARG A 691 10.34 15.26 -35.19
C ARG A 691 8.85 15.12 -35.39
N SER A 692 8.09 14.80 -34.35
CA SER A 692 6.64 14.61 -34.41
C SER A 692 5.88 15.93 -34.67
N GLY A 693 6.53 17.08 -34.50
CA GLY A 693 5.96 18.40 -34.78
C GLY A 693 4.68 18.65 -33.98
N GLU A 694 3.60 18.99 -34.68
CA GLU A 694 2.29 19.30 -34.06
C GLU A 694 1.66 18.11 -33.31
N SER A 695 2.06 16.86 -33.61
CA SER A 695 1.52 15.70 -32.89
C SER A 695 2.10 15.52 -31.48
N ALA A 696 3.22 16.21 -31.16
CA ALA A 696 3.85 16.23 -29.84
C ALA A 696 4.01 14.83 -29.20
N LEU A 697 4.24 13.81 -30.01
CA LEU A 697 4.26 12.42 -29.60
C LEU A 697 5.68 11.99 -29.21
N ASN A 698 5.88 11.59 -27.96
CA ASN A 698 7.07 10.89 -27.51
C ASN A 698 6.75 9.38 -27.32
N PRO A 699 7.10 8.51 -28.28
CA PRO A 699 6.85 7.07 -28.21
C PRO A 699 7.73 6.35 -27.18
N LEU A 700 8.76 7.01 -26.65
CA LEU A 700 9.64 6.50 -25.59
C LEU A 700 9.52 7.34 -24.32
N GLN A 701 8.35 7.92 -24.06
CA GLN A 701 8.00 8.52 -22.78
C GLN A 701 7.76 7.43 -21.72
N LEU A 702 8.84 6.75 -21.33
CA LEU A 702 8.79 5.53 -20.53
C LEU A 702 8.92 5.85 -19.03
N GLY A 703 8.18 5.11 -18.21
CA GLY A 703 8.49 4.94 -16.79
C GLY A 703 9.48 3.79 -16.59
N ILE A 704 10.13 3.76 -15.43
CA ILE A 704 11.21 2.84 -15.11
C ILE A 704 10.75 1.85 -14.04
N ILE A 705 10.88 0.55 -14.30
CA ILE A 705 10.63 -0.51 -13.32
C ILE A 705 11.82 -1.47 -13.25
N GLY A 706 11.91 -2.22 -12.15
CA GLY A 706 12.79 -3.37 -12.01
C GLY A 706 11.95 -4.57 -11.61
N SER A 707 12.42 -5.77 -11.96
CA SER A 707 11.74 -7.02 -11.65
C SER A 707 12.77 -8.12 -11.50
N THR A 708 12.36 -9.31 -11.05
CA THR A 708 13.34 -10.39 -10.87
C THR A 708 13.72 -11.09 -12.17
N ASP A 709 12.76 -11.28 -13.10
CA ASP A 709 12.88 -12.23 -14.21
C ASP A 709 13.25 -13.64 -13.67
N ASN A 710 12.67 -14.02 -12.53
CA ASN A 710 13.05 -15.24 -11.85
C ASN A 710 12.43 -16.48 -12.51
N HIS A 711 13.24 -17.51 -12.80
CA HIS A 711 12.83 -18.76 -13.44
C HIS A 711 12.52 -19.92 -12.48
N SER A 712 12.31 -19.63 -11.20
CA SER A 712 12.01 -20.61 -10.14
C SER A 712 10.66 -20.40 -9.44
N GLY A 713 9.89 -19.41 -9.89
CA GLY A 713 8.63 -19.00 -9.27
C GLY A 713 8.82 -18.27 -7.93
N THR A 714 10.00 -17.71 -7.67
CA THR A 714 10.30 -16.93 -6.45
C THR A 714 10.29 -15.42 -6.71
N GLY A 715 9.15 -14.89 -7.18
CA GLY A 715 9.00 -13.45 -7.40
C GLY A 715 9.33 -12.63 -6.15
N GLY A 716 10.09 -11.56 -6.33
CA GLY A 716 10.58 -10.67 -5.29
C GLY A 716 11.71 -11.21 -4.39
N PHE A 717 12.31 -12.35 -4.72
CA PHE A 717 13.39 -12.95 -3.92
C PHE A 717 14.77 -12.36 -4.22
N VAL A 718 14.90 -11.08 -3.89
CA VAL A 718 16.02 -10.20 -4.27
C VAL A 718 17.12 -10.04 -3.22
N ASP A 719 17.04 -10.78 -2.11
CA ASP A 719 17.98 -10.62 -0.99
C ASP A 719 19.34 -11.28 -1.30
N GLU A 720 20.38 -10.46 -1.41
CA GLU A 720 21.75 -10.88 -1.74
C GLU A 720 22.29 -11.98 -0.79
N GLU A 721 21.95 -11.96 0.50
CA GLU A 721 22.47 -12.94 1.47
C GLU A 721 21.84 -14.33 1.32
N THR A 722 20.56 -14.38 0.99
CA THR A 722 19.78 -15.61 0.94
C THR A 722 19.54 -16.13 -0.47
N TRP A 723 19.84 -15.33 -1.51
CA TRP A 723 19.64 -15.73 -2.89
C TRP A 723 20.48 -16.97 -3.25
N PRO A 724 19.84 -18.02 -3.79
CA PRO A 724 20.51 -19.30 -4.01
C PRO A 724 21.35 -19.35 -5.30
N GLY A 725 21.32 -18.28 -6.10
CA GLY A 725 21.72 -18.27 -7.49
C GLY A 725 20.52 -18.41 -8.43
N THR A 726 20.76 -18.32 -9.73
CA THR A 726 19.75 -18.59 -10.75
C THR A 726 19.45 -20.10 -10.88
N VAL A 727 18.23 -20.45 -11.30
CA VAL A 727 17.78 -21.86 -11.47
C VAL A 727 18.73 -22.69 -12.34
N PHE A 728 19.40 -22.03 -13.29
CA PHE A 728 20.37 -22.64 -14.20
C PHE A 728 21.63 -23.17 -13.51
N GLY A 729 21.83 -22.92 -12.21
CA GLY A 729 22.94 -23.43 -11.40
C GLY A 729 22.51 -24.34 -10.24
N PHE A 730 21.22 -24.55 -10.01
CA PHE A 730 20.74 -25.25 -8.81
C PHE A 730 21.28 -26.68 -8.64
N GLY A 731 21.56 -27.01 -7.37
CA GLY A 731 22.11 -28.30 -6.96
C GLY A 731 23.63 -28.45 -7.20
N ASP A 732 24.30 -27.45 -7.78
CA ASP A 732 25.73 -27.49 -8.08
C ASP A 732 26.39 -26.12 -7.81
N PHE A 733 27.29 -26.08 -6.82
CA PHE A 733 27.96 -24.83 -6.44
C PHE A 733 28.86 -24.27 -7.53
N ASP A 734 29.66 -25.11 -8.20
CA ASP A 734 30.58 -24.65 -9.24
C ASP A 734 29.80 -24.07 -10.41
N ARG A 735 28.69 -24.72 -10.77
CA ARG A 735 27.79 -24.23 -11.82
C ARG A 735 27.08 -22.93 -11.47
N THR A 736 26.75 -22.74 -10.20
CA THR A 736 26.21 -21.47 -9.70
C THR A 736 27.27 -20.37 -9.82
N MET A 737 28.49 -20.64 -9.37
CA MET A 737 29.58 -19.66 -9.30
C MET A 737 30.22 -19.33 -10.67
N VAL A 738 30.00 -20.11 -11.72
CA VAL A 738 30.38 -19.69 -13.09
C VAL A 738 29.38 -18.74 -13.73
N ARG A 739 28.20 -18.53 -13.12
CA ARG A 739 27.18 -17.57 -13.56
C ARG A 739 27.18 -16.31 -12.68
N VAL A 740 28.36 -15.86 -12.27
CA VAL A 740 28.52 -14.72 -11.37
C VAL A 740 27.99 -13.40 -11.93
N ASP A 741 27.90 -13.27 -13.25
CA ASP A 741 27.36 -12.07 -13.93
C ASP A 741 25.83 -11.96 -13.82
N TRP A 742 25.17 -12.93 -13.18
CA TRP A 742 23.76 -12.90 -12.85
C TRP A 742 23.56 -12.40 -11.42
N ASN A 743 22.40 -11.84 -11.13
CA ASN A 743 22.07 -11.22 -9.84
C ASN A 743 20.65 -11.60 -9.38
N PRO A 744 20.23 -11.24 -8.15
CA PRO A 744 18.88 -11.56 -7.66
C PRO A 744 17.73 -10.87 -8.40
N GLY A 745 18.02 -9.83 -9.19
CA GLY A 745 17.06 -9.00 -9.89
C GLY A 745 16.50 -7.87 -9.03
N GLY A 746 15.57 -7.11 -9.60
CA GLY A 746 15.02 -5.90 -8.99
C GLY A 746 13.59 -6.03 -8.45
N LEU A 747 13.11 -4.93 -7.87
CA LEU A 747 11.69 -4.74 -7.52
C LEU A 747 11.14 -3.47 -8.16
N VAL A 748 9.83 -3.48 -8.39
CA VAL A 748 9.08 -2.29 -8.77
C VAL A 748 8.39 -1.71 -7.54
N ALA A 749 8.52 -0.39 -7.39
CA ALA A 749 7.77 0.38 -6.42
C ALA A 749 6.74 1.25 -7.14
N VAL A 750 5.51 1.28 -6.63
CA VAL A 750 4.38 2.00 -7.22
C VAL A 750 3.79 2.97 -6.20
N TRP A 751 3.69 4.24 -6.55
CA TRP A 751 2.94 5.23 -5.78
C TRP A 751 1.47 5.20 -6.18
N ALA A 752 0.63 4.53 -5.38
CA ALA A 752 -0.80 4.36 -5.65
C ALA A 752 -1.65 4.71 -4.43
N GLU A 753 -2.91 5.05 -4.65
CA GLU A 753 -3.86 5.35 -3.57
C GLU A 753 -4.20 4.09 -2.75
N GLU A 754 -4.31 2.94 -3.39
CA GLU A 754 -4.74 1.68 -2.76
C GLU A 754 -3.98 0.47 -3.33
N ASN A 755 -3.83 -0.60 -2.52
CA ASN A 755 -3.36 -1.90 -3.01
C ASN A 755 -4.49 -2.63 -3.76
N THR A 756 -4.86 -2.15 -4.93
CA THR A 756 -5.85 -2.79 -5.81
C THR A 756 -5.36 -2.78 -7.25
N ARG A 757 -5.78 -3.77 -8.07
CA ARG A 757 -5.47 -3.80 -9.51
C ARG A 757 -5.72 -2.46 -10.18
N LYS A 758 -6.88 -1.85 -9.91
CA LYS A 758 -7.28 -0.56 -10.50
C LYS A 758 -6.30 0.56 -10.14
N SER A 759 -5.98 0.73 -8.85
CA SER A 759 -5.12 1.84 -8.41
C SER A 759 -3.66 1.62 -8.83
N ILE A 760 -3.12 0.41 -8.64
CA ILE A 760 -1.76 0.06 -9.05
C ILE A 760 -1.59 0.15 -10.57
N PHE A 761 -2.52 -0.39 -11.36
CA PHE A 761 -2.45 -0.31 -12.82
C PHE A 761 -2.57 1.14 -13.32
N ALA A 762 -3.42 1.96 -12.70
CA ALA A 762 -3.50 3.38 -13.04
C ALA A 762 -2.17 4.09 -12.77
N ALA A 763 -1.49 3.79 -11.65
CA ALA A 763 -0.17 4.34 -11.34
C ALA A 763 0.91 3.85 -12.32
N LEU A 764 0.88 2.56 -12.72
CA LEU A 764 1.73 2.01 -13.79
C LEU A 764 1.55 2.80 -15.10
N LYS A 765 0.31 3.06 -15.54
CA LYS A 765 0.04 3.85 -16.77
C LYS A 765 0.47 5.32 -16.69
N ARG A 766 0.37 5.93 -15.49
CA ARG A 766 0.86 7.29 -15.22
C ARG A 766 2.37 7.36 -15.02
N ARG A 767 3.06 6.20 -14.93
CA ARG A 767 4.51 6.08 -14.68
C ARG A 767 4.93 6.63 -13.32
N GLU A 768 4.02 6.63 -12.35
CA GLU A 768 4.33 7.00 -10.95
C GLU A 768 4.96 5.82 -10.22
N VAL A 769 6.04 5.31 -10.81
CA VAL A 769 6.72 4.07 -10.44
C VAL A 769 8.23 4.27 -10.49
N TYR A 770 8.96 3.37 -9.84
CA TYR A 770 10.41 3.35 -9.94
C TYR A 770 10.97 1.96 -9.71
N ALA A 771 12.21 1.77 -10.16
CA ALA A 771 12.96 0.52 -10.02
C ALA A 771 13.89 0.56 -8.81
N THR A 772 14.13 -0.61 -8.24
CA THR A 772 15.24 -0.86 -7.31
C THR A 772 16.01 -2.09 -7.77
N SER A 773 17.30 -2.17 -7.48
CA SER A 773 18.10 -3.37 -7.75
C SER A 773 17.91 -4.49 -6.74
N GLY A 774 16.96 -4.33 -5.80
CA GLY A 774 16.60 -5.34 -4.80
C GLY A 774 16.06 -4.72 -3.51
N PRO A 775 16.81 -3.81 -2.85
CA PRO A 775 16.37 -3.20 -1.59
C PRO A 775 15.13 -2.33 -1.73
N ARG A 776 14.31 -2.28 -0.68
CA ARG A 776 13.06 -1.51 -0.63
C ARG A 776 13.27 -0.03 -0.31
N LEU A 777 14.18 0.63 -1.06
CA LEU A 777 14.49 2.06 -0.96
C LEU A 777 13.26 2.92 -1.27
N ARG A 778 12.73 3.68 -0.31
CA ARG A 778 11.58 4.56 -0.59
C ARG A 778 12.07 5.85 -1.24
N VAL A 779 11.69 6.09 -2.50
CA VAL A 779 12.14 7.26 -3.27
C VAL A 779 10.95 8.04 -3.80
N ARG A 780 11.00 9.36 -3.63
CA ARG A 780 10.07 10.31 -4.25
C ARG A 780 10.86 11.40 -4.98
N LEU A 781 10.47 11.67 -6.21
CA LEU A 781 10.97 12.76 -7.02
C LEU A 781 9.77 13.61 -7.42
N ASP A 782 9.78 14.87 -7.00
CA ASP A 782 8.79 15.87 -7.37
C ASP A 782 9.50 17.02 -8.09
N ALA A 783 8.85 17.62 -9.08
CA ALA A 783 9.33 18.79 -9.82
C ALA A 783 8.30 19.92 -9.80
N ALA A 784 8.75 21.17 -9.89
CA ALA A 784 7.90 22.35 -9.95
C ALA A 784 8.59 23.55 -10.62
N PRO A 785 7.83 24.55 -11.10
CA PRO A 785 8.38 25.82 -11.56
C PRO A 785 8.98 26.69 -10.44
N GLU A 786 8.69 26.35 -9.18
CA GLU A 786 9.10 27.10 -7.99
C GLU A 786 9.77 26.17 -6.97
N SER A 787 10.55 26.74 -6.05
CA SER A 787 11.28 25.98 -5.04
C SER A 787 10.37 25.10 -4.18
N LEU A 788 10.72 23.83 -4.05
CA LEU A 788 9.99 22.83 -3.25
C LEU A 788 10.63 22.66 -1.88
N SER A 789 9.87 22.86 -0.80
CA SER A 789 10.36 22.75 0.59
C SER A 789 10.55 21.30 1.07
N CYS A 790 11.61 21.08 1.85
CA CYS A 790 11.84 19.86 2.65
C CYS A 790 11.32 19.95 4.10
N THR A 791 10.87 21.12 4.55
CA THR A 791 10.55 21.38 5.97
C THR A 791 9.07 21.62 6.26
N THR A 792 8.22 21.70 5.23
CA THR A 792 6.78 21.96 5.37
C THR A 792 5.96 20.86 4.71
N ASP A 793 4.96 20.32 5.41
CA ASP A 793 3.98 19.35 4.88
C ASP A 793 3.00 19.94 3.85
N ALA A 794 3.12 21.25 3.55
CA ALA A 794 2.38 21.86 2.47
C ALA A 794 2.81 21.22 1.13
N GLN A 795 1.93 20.41 0.54
CA GLN A 795 2.04 20.00 -0.86
C GLN A 795 1.86 21.25 -1.74
N ALA A 796 2.97 21.95 -2.02
CA ALA A 796 3.01 22.80 -3.20
C ALA A 796 2.60 21.94 -4.40
N ALA A 797 1.83 22.51 -5.33
CA ALA A 797 1.44 21.81 -6.55
C ALA A 797 2.71 21.38 -7.30
N SER A 798 3.03 20.09 -7.27
CA SER A 798 4.24 19.52 -7.86
C SER A 798 3.89 18.40 -8.84
N VAL A 799 4.75 18.21 -9.83
CA VAL A 799 4.68 17.13 -10.80
C VAL A 799 5.50 15.96 -10.27
N PRO A 800 4.90 14.79 -9.98
CA PRO A 800 5.65 13.63 -9.53
C PRO A 800 6.44 12.99 -10.68
N MET A 801 7.38 12.11 -10.34
CA MET A 801 8.03 11.20 -11.28
C MET A 801 7.04 10.57 -12.27
N GLY A 802 7.43 10.45 -13.54
CA GLY A 802 6.56 9.96 -14.63
C GLY A 802 5.67 11.03 -15.28
N GLY A 803 5.52 12.19 -14.63
CA GLY A 803 4.73 13.33 -15.10
C GLY A 803 5.48 14.26 -16.06
N VAL A 804 4.77 15.29 -16.53
CA VAL A 804 5.29 16.33 -17.43
C VAL A 804 5.23 17.69 -16.75
N LEU A 805 6.38 18.37 -16.68
CA LEU A 805 6.52 19.76 -16.26
C LEU A 805 6.27 20.65 -17.49
N ASN A 806 5.20 21.45 -17.47
CA ASN A 806 4.77 22.23 -18.64
C ASN A 806 5.16 23.71 -18.51
N GLN A 807 5.74 24.26 -19.57
CA GLN A 807 6.03 25.70 -19.79
C GLN A 807 6.60 26.41 -18.55
N VAL A 808 7.88 26.17 -18.26
CA VAL A 808 8.57 26.75 -17.11
C VAL A 808 9.87 27.42 -17.54
N ASP A 809 10.20 28.54 -16.90
CA ASP A 809 11.51 29.18 -17.04
C ASP A 809 12.57 28.56 -16.11
N ASN A 810 12.12 27.87 -15.05
CA ASN A 810 12.96 27.21 -14.06
C ASN A 810 12.37 25.85 -13.70
N ALA A 811 13.22 24.86 -13.44
CA ALA A 811 12.81 23.57 -12.91
C ALA A 811 13.48 23.32 -11.56
N PHE A 812 12.66 23.22 -10.52
CA PHE A 812 13.07 22.85 -9.17
C PHE A 812 12.62 21.44 -8.86
N PHE A 813 13.45 20.72 -8.11
CA PHE A 813 13.25 19.33 -7.77
C PHE A 813 13.38 19.12 -6.27
N ARG A 814 12.54 18.23 -5.75
CA ARG A 814 12.67 17.66 -4.41
C ARG A 814 12.84 16.16 -4.53
N ILE A 815 13.91 15.64 -3.94
CA ILE A 815 14.18 14.21 -3.86
C ILE A 815 14.12 13.79 -2.41
N GLN A 816 13.16 12.93 -2.07
CA GLN A 816 13.05 12.32 -0.76
C GLN A 816 13.46 10.86 -0.85
N VAL A 817 14.36 10.44 0.03
CA VAL A 817 14.87 9.08 0.06
C VAL A 817 14.84 8.59 1.50
N GLN A 818 14.24 7.43 1.70
CA GLN A 818 14.38 6.66 2.93
C GLN A 818 15.05 5.32 2.58
N ALA A 819 16.16 5.06 3.27
CA ALA A 819 16.93 3.85 3.16
C ALA A 819 16.09 2.62 3.56
N ASP A 820 16.44 1.47 3.01
CA ASP A 820 15.95 0.18 3.49
C ASP A 820 16.80 -0.27 4.71
N HIS A 821 17.67 -1.28 4.53
CA HIS A 821 18.62 -1.70 5.56
C HIS A 821 19.94 -0.93 5.50
N SER A 822 20.49 -0.74 4.30
CA SER A 822 21.79 -0.09 4.10
C SER A 822 21.63 1.43 3.91
N PRO A 823 22.47 2.27 4.55
CA PRO A 823 22.43 3.71 4.36
C PRO A 823 22.62 4.14 2.90
N VAL A 824 21.99 5.27 2.53
CA VAL A 824 22.18 5.90 1.22
C VAL A 824 23.46 6.71 1.22
N GLY A 825 24.33 6.50 0.24
CA GLY A 825 25.62 7.19 0.12
C GLY A 825 25.63 8.34 -0.89
N THR A 826 24.87 8.24 -1.99
CA THR A 826 24.80 9.27 -3.04
C THR A 826 23.40 9.38 -3.60
N VAL A 827 22.97 10.60 -3.92
CA VAL A 827 21.81 10.88 -4.76
C VAL A 827 22.28 11.67 -5.97
N GLN A 828 21.95 11.18 -7.15
CA GLN A 828 22.26 11.76 -8.45
C GLN A 828 20.98 12.15 -9.18
N ILE A 829 21.05 13.19 -9.98
CA ILE A 829 20.08 13.49 -11.04
C ILE A 829 20.74 13.18 -12.38
N ILE A 830 20.09 12.36 -13.20
CA ILE A 830 20.46 12.14 -14.58
C ILE A 830 19.55 13.03 -15.43
N LYS A 831 20.16 13.95 -16.17
CA LYS A 831 19.48 14.85 -17.09
C LYS A 831 19.79 14.42 -18.52
N GLY A 832 18.75 14.31 -19.33
CA GLY A 832 18.88 14.18 -20.79
C GLY A 832 18.17 15.34 -21.48
N TYR A 833 18.80 15.91 -22.49
CA TYR A 833 18.22 17.04 -23.23
C TYR A 833 18.67 17.05 -24.69
N LEU A 834 17.91 17.77 -25.51
CA LEU A 834 18.16 17.93 -26.94
C LEU A 834 18.53 19.39 -27.21
N GLU A 835 19.79 19.65 -27.60
CA GLU A 835 20.27 21.00 -27.87
C GLU A 835 20.72 21.12 -29.33
N ASN A 836 20.14 22.08 -30.08
CA ASN A 836 20.46 22.28 -31.51
C ASN A 836 20.38 21.00 -32.38
N GLY A 837 19.55 20.03 -32.00
CA GLY A 837 19.42 18.74 -32.69
C GLY A 837 20.42 17.65 -32.26
N GLU A 838 21.30 17.94 -31.30
CA GLU A 838 22.24 16.99 -30.70
C GLU A 838 21.71 16.48 -29.34
N LEU A 839 21.96 15.20 -29.05
CA LEU A 839 21.51 14.53 -27.82
C LEU A 839 22.58 14.61 -26.74
N HIS A 840 22.23 15.19 -25.60
CA HIS A 840 23.14 15.39 -24.46
C HIS A 840 22.65 14.65 -23.21
N GLU A 841 23.59 14.08 -22.46
CA GLU A 841 23.36 13.48 -21.15
C GLU A 841 24.29 14.09 -20.11
N GLU A 842 23.78 14.27 -18.89
CA GLU A 842 24.52 14.80 -17.75
C GLU A 842 24.16 14.01 -16.49
N VAL A 843 25.16 13.77 -15.64
CA VAL A 843 24.99 13.17 -14.31
C VAL A 843 25.43 14.21 -13.27
N VAL A 844 24.50 14.60 -12.40
CA VAL A 844 24.72 15.61 -11.37
C VAL A 844 24.60 14.98 -10.00
N ASP A 845 25.69 14.96 -9.23
CA ASP A 845 25.66 14.58 -7.82
C ASP A 845 24.99 15.70 -7.00
N VAL A 846 23.76 15.46 -6.54
CA VAL A 846 22.98 16.46 -5.77
C VAL A 846 23.13 16.28 -4.26
N TRP A 847 23.57 15.10 -3.82
CA TRP A 847 23.88 14.81 -2.43
C TRP A 847 24.87 13.66 -2.28
N GLN A 848 25.80 13.76 -1.32
CA GLN A 848 26.78 12.72 -1.03
C GLN A 848 27.11 12.67 0.47
N ASN A 849 27.20 11.46 1.03
CA ASN A 849 27.75 11.20 2.34
C ASN A 849 28.46 9.83 2.36
N LYS A 850 29.76 9.83 2.68
CA LYS A 850 30.56 8.59 2.72
C LYS A 850 30.12 7.61 3.80
N ASP A 851 29.61 8.12 4.92
CA ASP A 851 29.12 7.31 6.04
C ASP A 851 27.65 6.88 5.84
N GLY A 852 27.00 7.47 4.84
CA GLY A 852 25.61 7.27 4.48
C GLY A 852 24.59 7.94 5.41
N ALA A 853 23.33 7.98 4.97
CA ALA A 853 22.20 8.47 5.75
C ALA A 853 20.95 7.60 5.55
N ALA A 854 20.10 7.52 6.58
CA ALA A 854 18.86 6.76 6.55
C ALA A 854 17.71 7.54 5.90
N ASP A 855 17.60 8.83 6.18
CA ASP A 855 16.55 9.70 5.63
C ASP A 855 17.20 10.96 5.02
N ILE A 856 16.85 11.24 3.77
CA ILE A 856 17.42 12.35 3.00
C ILE A 856 16.27 13.11 2.33
N CYS A 857 16.34 14.44 2.39
CA CYS A 857 15.55 15.31 1.53
C CYS A 857 16.50 16.30 0.85
N VAL A 858 16.58 16.23 -0.47
CA VAL A 858 17.42 17.11 -1.31
C VAL A 858 16.54 18.05 -2.09
N GLN A 859 16.92 19.32 -2.12
CA GLN A 859 16.36 20.32 -3.03
C GLN A 859 17.41 20.63 -4.09
N TRP A 860 17.01 20.65 -5.36
CA TRP A 860 17.92 20.94 -6.47
C TRP A 860 17.20 21.78 -7.53
N GLN A 861 17.95 22.61 -8.25
CA GLN A 861 17.44 23.42 -9.36
C GLN A 861 18.30 23.13 -10.59
N ASP A 862 17.65 22.97 -11.74
CA ASP A 862 18.35 22.94 -13.02
C ASP A 862 18.67 24.38 -13.46
N GLU A 863 19.93 24.81 -13.30
CA GLU A 863 20.42 26.14 -13.71
C GLU A 863 20.61 26.27 -15.24
N HIS A 864 20.49 25.17 -15.98
CA HIS A 864 20.78 25.08 -17.41
C HIS A 864 19.57 24.55 -18.20
N LEU A 865 18.36 24.82 -17.72
CA LEU A 865 17.15 24.54 -18.47
C LEU A 865 17.02 25.52 -19.65
N ASN A 866 16.92 25.00 -20.87
CA ASN A 866 16.51 25.77 -22.03
C ASN A 866 15.00 25.59 -22.24
N ALA A 867 14.22 26.67 -22.04
CA ALA A 867 12.77 26.62 -22.13
C ALA A 867 12.23 26.22 -23.52
N GLN A 868 13.04 26.28 -24.58
CA GLN A 868 12.64 25.93 -25.95
C GLN A 868 12.96 24.49 -26.33
N GLU A 869 13.70 23.76 -25.50
CA GLU A 869 14.23 22.44 -25.83
C GLU A 869 13.69 21.37 -24.88
N PRO A 870 13.34 20.18 -25.39
CA PRO A 870 12.81 19.12 -24.56
C PRO A 870 13.92 18.49 -23.70
N ALA A 871 13.55 18.08 -22.48
CA ALA A 871 14.45 17.47 -21.51
C ALA A 871 13.73 16.43 -20.63
N PHE A 872 14.49 15.63 -19.91
CA PHE A 872 14.00 14.78 -18.83
C PHE A 872 15.00 14.72 -17.68
N TRP A 873 14.50 14.39 -16.48
CA TRP A 873 15.31 14.15 -15.29
C TRP A 873 14.80 12.93 -14.54
N TYR A 874 15.70 12.03 -14.14
CA TYR A 874 15.39 11.02 -13.13
C TYR A 874 16.45 11.00 -12.04
N ALA A 875 16.05 10.58 -10.84
CA ALA A 875 16.97 10.40 -9.73
C ALA A 875 17.53 8.98 -9.72
N ARG A 876 18.85 8.87 -9.51
CA ARG A 876 19.54 7.62 -9.19
C ARG A 876 20.05 7.70 -7.76
N VAL A 877 19.60 6.77 -6.92
CA VAL A 877 19.98 6.69 -5.52
C VAL A 877 20.94 5.53 -5.37
N LEU A 878 22.09 5.74 -4.72
CA LEU A 878 23.11 4.71 -4.54
C LEU A 878 23.39 4.51 -3.04
N GLN A 879 23.24 3.28 -2.55
CA GLN A 879 23.59 2.92 -1.17
C GLN A 879 25.11 2.89 -0.96
N VAL A 880 25.55 2.77 0.28
CA VAL A 880 26.93 2.39 0.59
C VAL A 880 27.19 0.94 0.14
N PRO A 881 28.41 0.57 -0.29
CA PRO A 881 28.70 -0.79 -0.73
C PRO A 881 28.41 -1.85 0.33
N THR A 882 27.80 -2.96 -0.10
CA THR A 882 27.47 -4.13 0.74
C THR A 882 27.98 -5.41 0.09
N PRO A 883 28.13 -6.53 0.82
CA PRO A 883 28.53 -7.79 0.20
C PRO A 883 27.49 -8.28 -0.81
N ARG A 884 27.96 -8.76 -1.96
CA ARG A 884 27.13 -9.37 -3.02
C ARG A 884 26.86 -10.85 -2.71
N TRP A 885 25.83 -11.45 -3.31
CA TRP A 885 25.46 -12.85 -3.16
C TRP A 885 26.63 -13.80 -3.40
N SER A 886 27.47 -13.49 -4.39
CA SER A 886 28.66 -14.26 -4.72
C SER A 886 29.66 -14.31 -3.57
N ALA A 887 29.79 -13.23 -2.79
CA ALA A 887 30.59 -13.21 -1.57
C ALA A 887 30.00 -14.14 -0.51
N TYR A 888 28.71 -13.97 -0.17
CA TYR A 888 28.04 -14.81 0.82
C TYR A 888 28.14 -16.31 0.48
N ARG A 889 27.96 -16.66 -0.80
CA ARG A 889 28.02 -18.05 -1.27
C ARG A 889 29.42 -18.63 -1.18
N CYS A 890 30.42 -17.93 -1.70
CA CYS A 890 31.79 -18.45 -1.68
C CYS A 890 32.37 -18.51 -0.27
N GLU A 891 31.99 -17.59 0.61
CA GLU A 891 32.45 -17.54 2.01
C GLU A 891 31.88 -18.70 2.81
N ARG A 892 30.59 -19.02 2.63
CA ARG A 892 29.94 -20.18 3.28
C ARG A 892 30.62 -21.51 2.90
N GLU A 893 31.10 -21.64 1.67
CA GLU A 893 31.81 -22.83 1.20
C GLU A 893 33.33 -22.78 1.46
N GLY A 894 33.88 -21.63 1.86
CA GLY A 894 35.32 -21.44 2.05
C GLY A 894 36.13 -21.51 0.76
N ARG A 895 35.52 -21.18 -0.39
CA ARG A 895 36.08 -21.36 -1.75
C ARG A 895 36.19 -20.07 -2.57
N CYS A 896 36.17 -18.90 -1.93
CA CYS A 896 36.24 -17.60 -2.62
C CYS A 896 37.47 -17.41 -3.51
N ASP A 897 38.60 -18.04 -3.20
CA ASP A 897 39.83 -17.91 -3.97
C ASP A 897 39.79 -18.69 -5.31
N GLU A 898 38.82 -19.59 -5.47
CA GLU A 898 38.60 -20.33 -6.73
C GLU A 898 37.87 -19.50 -7.79
N PHE A 899 37.24 -18.37 -7.39
CA PHE A 899 36.46 -17.49 -8.26
C PHE A 899 36.95 -16.03 -8.15
N PRO A 900 38.20 -15.73 -8.55
CA PRO A 900 38.79 -14.39 -8.39
C PRO A 900 38.09 -13.29 -9.21
N GLN A 901 37.34 -13.67 -10.24
CA GLN A 901 36.54 -12.78 -11.08
C GLN A 901 35.16 -12.44 -10.50
N ALA A 902 34.73 -13.12 -9.43
CA ALA A 902 33.43 -12.86 -8.84
C ALA A 902 33.47 -11.57 -8.01
N ASP A 903 32.63 -10.59 -8.37
CA ASP A 903 32.48 -9.38 -7.57
C ASP A 903 32.03 -9.75 -6.16
N ARG A 904 32.67 -9.12 -5.17
CA ARG A 904 32.39 -9.38 -3.74
C ARG A 904 31.54 -8.29 -3.11
N TRP A 905 31.39 -7.17 -3.78
CA TRP A 905 30.70 -5.99 -3.28
C TRP A 905 29.71 -5.51 -4.33
N ILE A 906 28.55 -5.09 -3.87
CA ILE A 906 27.52 -4.46 -4.69
C ILE A 906 27.16 -3.11 -4.11
N ARG A 907 26.86 -2.17 -5.00
CA ARG A 907 26.32 -0.86 -4.64
C ARG A 907 24.90 -0.74 -5.16
N GLU A 908 24.00 -1.23 -4.32
CA GLU A 908 22.56 -1.23 -4.55
C GLU A 908 22.00 0.16 -4.81
N ARG A 909 20.94 0.21 -5.60
CA ARG A 909 20.43 1.46 -6.16
C ARG A 909 18.94 1.46 -6.48
N ALA A 910 18.42 2.67 -6.70
CA ALA A 910 17.07 2.90 -7.20
C ALA A 910 17.10 3.92 -8.35
N TRP A 911 16.15 3.79 -9.27
CA TRP A 911 15.97 4.69 -10.42
C TRP A 911 14.52 5.14 -10.50
N THR A 912 14.26 6.44 -10.30
CA THR A 912 12.91 6.98 -10.45
C THR A 912 12.46 6.98 -11.90
N SER A 913 11.15 6.91 -12.16
CA SER A 913 10.67 7.30 -13.49
C SER A 913 11.06 8.76 -13.82
N PRO A 914 11.31 9.10 -15.09
CA PRO A 914 11.69 10.45 -15.46
C PRO A 914 10.53 11.44 -15.27
N VAL A 915 10.84 12.64 -14.79
CA VAL A 915 10.01 13.82 -15.03
C VAL A 915 10.40 14.39 -16.39
N TRP A 916 9.42 14.70 -17.22
CA TRP A 916 9.63 15.20 -18.57
C TRP A 916 9.39 16.70 -18.66
N TYR A 917 10.14 17.40 -19.50
CA TYR A 917 9.85 18.75 -19.97
C TYR A 917 9.70 18.69 -21.49
N LEU A 918 8.48 18.90 -21.99
CA LEU A 918 8.12 18.77 -23.39
C LEU A 918 7.48 20.08 -23.87
N PRO A 919 8.28 21.09 -24.30
CA PRO A 919 7.75 22.38 -24.72
C PRO A 919 6.86 22.23 -25.95
N GLY A 920 5.72 22.92 -25.96
CA GLY A 920 4.76 22.91 -27.07
C GLY A 920 3.69 21.82 -27.04
N ALA A 921 3.72 20.90 -26.08
CA ALA A 921 2.59 20.01 -25.80
C ALA A 921 1.51 20.79 -25.03
N ASP A 922 0.38 21.09 -25.65
CA ASP A 922 -0.81 21.53 -24.91
C ASP A 922 -1.25 20.34 -24.04
N GLY A 923 -1.19 20.48 -22.72
CA GLY A 923 -1.41 19.37 -21.80
C GLY A 923 -2.79 18.72 -21.94
N GLU A 924 -2.81 17.45 -22.34
CA GLU A 924 -3.97 16.55 -22.23
C GLU A 924 -4.01 15.79 -20.91
#